data_AF-A0A2W5RTU8-F1
#
_entry.id   AF-A0A2W5RTU8-F1
#
_cell.length_a   1.000
_cell.length_b   1.000
_cell.length_c   1.000
_cell.angle_alpha   90.00
_cell.angle_beta   90.00
_cell.angle_gamma   90.00
#
_symmetry.space_group_name_H-M   'P 1'
#
loop_
_entity.id
_entity.type
_entity.pdbx_description
1 polymer ?
#
loop_
_entity_poly.entity_id
_entity_poly.type
_entity_poly.pdbx_seq_one_letter_code
_entity_poly.pdbx_strand_id
1 'polypeptide(L)'
;MSYSEEFIKYVGTVAGEAGGCSVNTWKAVAHCIKNRIGFAEWVNARDVSDILKKNFDAITDKNGPFKKAVTEMRLGNISDHTQDIIDAISPIYQGLEEDITNGVVLYFSPKAQAALHSKNPSKYTSLIPDFAKSSLTEEVKIKGTENDDMQWYKYKGTSRFYVQFVDRSANVLVKSKVSIGYKKTKEVPSLTNLITNNQGKIRSFLVKDGWGARFTVDGVQLLDKNKKEIMLIADGKNHSSVLVVENGSSGIKSQTNIHIQQPRSSQKKEPAKEDENASIEQTSKVDENDVQQKNINFSIKVIDSENKTIPNFSYFLKYKNIEKKHRAGADGIENGLIGLSGEEIVVLISGRDTKQEINRFTVQDGMGLKTVKLNLHTFDILFRHGSTKKPITNLNLIQKYRNISKPKKTNSSGKITVSAMPGFELNYKLRDERNLLTIKVDKNKALRIIDVDSSAIEQASKNIKVGSKVYETQQPIAIPSESKRKQPIQKPVESQDSTPKRDEKVKTSTEGHPKTIVTDNSDIEFKVLTYDKVSHQLASDCEYVLEYKGNKKSHISGVSGIGAKNHKGQSGQTIKIFENNNLLTQIVLQKDMQPISIHVTKPDFSQLRVSGADWCGLFLQSSSLNDLAEPFKTNATKFINGMKNAGINVVINTTWRPDKRSYLMYYSTAIARGKIAVDKVPPFPGVSIDWTHNGKKAEAVKAAKAMHQKYGIGDNPVGKPGSSNHNRKMAVDMKISNYIGKVVTIDGESTKITSWSTLTQLGKKHSVIWYGSKDAPHWSHTGR
;
A
#
# COMPACT_ATOMS: atom_id res chain seq x y z
N MET A 1 21.20 22.33 29.92
CA MET A 1 21.71 22.17 28.53
C MET A 1 21.90 23.58 27.94
N SER A 2 22.72 23.75 26.92
CA SER A 2 22.81 25.05 26.22
C SER A 2 21.78 25.11 25.09
N TYR A 3 21.00 26.20 25.02
CA TYR A 3 20.00 26.43 23.99
C TYR A 3 20.58 27.24 22.81
N SER A 4 20.03 27.09 21.61
CA SER A 4 20.47 27.90 20.46
C SER A 4 20.03 29.37 20.62
N GLU A 5 20.87 30.29 20.14
CA GLU A 5 20.55 31.73 20.14
C GLU A 5 19.32 32.11 19.30
N GLU A 6 18.85 31.24 18.41
CA GLU A 6 17.54 31.37 17.76
C GLU A 6 16.41 30.94 18.69
N PHE A 7 16.52 29.78 19.34
CA PHE A 7 15.48 29.28 20.25
C PHE A 7 15.31 30.16 21.49
N ILE A 8 16.41 30.70 22.03
CA ILE A 8 16.38 31.69 23.12
C ILE A 8 15.57 32.93 22.71
N LYS A 9 15.74 33.43 21.47
CA LYS A 9 14.97 34.57 20.95
C LYS A 9 13.52 34.20 20.64
N TYR A 10 13.25 32.96 20.22
CA TYR A 10 11.90 32.43 19.99
C TYR A 10 11.09 32.38 21.30
N VAL A 11 11.65 31.76 22.35
CA VAL A 11 11.06 31.73 23.70
C VAL A 11 10.90 33.14 24.26
N GLY A 12 11.94 33.98 24.17
CA GLY A 12 11.86 35.38 24.59
C GLY A 12 10.75 36.15 23.89
N THR A 13 10.54 35.92 22.60
CA THR A 13 9.46 36.57 21.84
C THR A 13 8.08 36.09 22.31
N VAL A 14 7.87 34.78 22.49
CA VAL A 14 6.60 34.27 23.02
C VAL A 14 6.33 34.77 24.45
N ALA A 15 7.34 34.78 25.33
CA ALA A 15 7.22 35.35 26.67
C ALA A 15 6.89 36.86 26.63
N GLY A 16 7.50 37.61 25.72
CA GLY A 16 7.27 39.05 25.58
C GLY A 16 5.92 39.43 24.95
N GLU A 17 5.41 38.67 23.99
CA GLU A 17 4.11 38.91 23.35
C GLU A 17 2.94 38.34 24.17
N ALA A 18 3.16 37.25 24.91
CA ALA A 18 2.07 36.42 25.42
C ALA A 18 2.29 35.80 26.83
N GLY A 19 3.40 36.08 27.53
CA GLY A 19 3.72 35.40 28.79
C GLY A 19 2.63 35.47 29.87
N GLY A 20 1.89 36.58 29.97
CA GLY A 20 0.76 36.74 30.89
C GLY A 20 -0.55 36.05 30.48
N CYS A 21 -0.58 35.32 29.37
CA CYS A 21 -1.75 34.63 28.81
C CYS A 21 -1.68 33.11 29.05
N SER A 22 -2.68 32.36 28.57
CA SER A 22 -2.72 30.90 28.63
C SER A 22 -1.64 30.20 27.79
N VAL A 23 -1.37 28.93 28.14
CA VAL A 23 -0.52 28.00 27.37
C VAL A 23 -0.94 27.89 25.90
N ASN A 24 -2.25 27.92 25.61
CA ASN A 24 -2.75 27.85 24.24
C ASN A 24 -2.45 29.14 23.45
N THR A 25 -2.43 30.30 24.12
CA THR A 25 -1.99 31.56 23.53
C THR A 25 -0.47 31.60 23.29
N TRP A 26 0.34 31.03 24.19
CA TRP A 26 1.79 30.85 23.92
C TRP A 26 2.02 29.98 22.67
N LYS A 27 1.30 28.86 22.55
CA LYS A 27 1.32 27.98 21.37
C LYS A 27 0.81 28.70 20.11
N ALA A 28 -0.22 29.53 20.22
CA ALA A 28 -0.75 30.30 19.09
C ALA A 28 0.26 31.34 18.56
N VAL A 29 0.97 32.07 19.43
CA VAL A 29 2.09 32.94 19.01
C VAL A 29 3.24 32.11 18.41
N ALA A 30 3.60 30.99 19.04
CA ALA A 30 4.64 30.08 18.54
C ALA A 30 4.34 29.58 17.12
N HIS A 31 3.10 29.17 16.83
CA HIS A 31 2.66 28.80 15.49
C HIS A 31 2.57 30.00 14.55
N CYS A 32 2.11 31.17 15.00
CA CYS A 32 2.10 32.40 14.19
C CYS A 32 3.50 32.73 13.65
N ILE A 33 4.55 32.62 14.48
CA ILE A 33 5.95 32.81 14.05
C ILE A 33 6.31 31.78 12.95
N LYS A 34 5.97 30.50 13.13
CA LYS A 34 6.29 29.42 12.17
C LYS A 34 5.49 29.54 10.87
N ASN A 35 4.24 30.01 10.93
CA ASN A 35 3.32 30.15 9.80
C ASN A 35 3.72 31.27 8.84
N ARG A 36 4.43 32.29 9.33
CA ARG A 36 5.00 33.36 8.49
C ARG A 36 6.12 32.84 7.58
N ILE A 37 6.89 31.83 8.00
CA ILE A 37 8.08 31.35 7.26
C ILE A 37 7.70 30.87 5.85
N GLY A 38 8.12 31.61 4.81
CA GLY A 38 7.87 31.26 3.40
C GLY A 38 6.47 31.59 2.88
N PHE A 39 5.71 32.46 3.58
CA PHE A 39 4.31 32.74 3.26
C PHE A 39 4.00 34.24 3.15
N ALA A 40 3.06 34.60 2.27
CA ALA A 40 2.58 35.97 2.06
C ALA A 40 3.72 37.01 1.90
N GLU A 41 3.72 38.11 2.66
CA GLU A 41 4.80 39.13 2.65
C GLU A 41 6.16 38.57 3.13
N TRP A 42 6.14 37.51 3.94
CA TRP A 42 7.32 36.80 4.45
C TRP A 42 7.78 35.65 3.52
N VAL A 43 7.36 35.62 2.26
CA VAL A 43 7.73 34.58 1.27
C VAL A 43 9.24 34.34 1.11
N ASN A 44 10.07 35.34 1.42
CA ASN A 44 11.52 35.25 1.34
C ASN A 44 12.21 34.76 2.64
N ALA A 45 11.47 34.64 3.75
CA ALA A 45 12.02 34.21 5.04
C ALA A 45 12.37 32.72 5.04
N ARG A 46 13.58 32.40 5.49
CA ARG A 46 14.19 31.05 5.47
C ARG A 46 13.88 30.23 6.72
N ASP A 47 13.84 30.91 7.86
CA ASP A 47 13.88 30.32 9.20
C ASP A 47 13.17 31.22 10.22
N VAL A 48 13.26 30.86 11.51
CA VAL A 48 12.68 31.66 12.60
C VAL A 48 13.47 32.97 12.78
N SER A 49 14.79 32.94 12.65
CA SER A 49 15.65 34.13 12.77
C SER A 49 15.31 35.23 11.77
N ASP A 50 14.94 34.90 10.53
CA ASP A 50 14.43 35.86 9.55
C ASP A 50 13.13 36.54 10.02
N ILE A 51 12.17 35.76 10.52
CA ILE A 51 10.90 36.28 11.04
C ILE A 51 11.11 37.14 12.29
N LEU A 52 12.01 36.77 13.19
CA LEU A 52 12.24 37.49 14.45
C LEU A 52 12.96 38.85 14.29
N LYS A 53 13.46 39.22 13.10
CA LYS A 53 14.25 40.45 12.92
C LYS A 53 13.49 41.76 13.18
N LYS A 54 12.24 41.90 12.69
CA LYS A 54 11.41 43.12 12.81
C LYS A 54 9.88 42.87 12.68
N ASN A 55 9.36 41.75 13.22
CA ASN A 55 7.93 41.40 13.05
C ASN A 55 7.13 41.23 14.36
N PHE A 56 7.73 41.62 15.49
CA PHE A 56 7.19 41.49 16.85
C PHE A 56 7.73 42.65 17.72
N ASP A 57 6.87 43.29 18.50
CA ASP A 57 7.27 44.42 19.37
C ASP A 57 8.13 43.90 20.54
N ALA A 58 7.85 42.69 21.05
CA ALA A 58 8.57 42.06 22.16
C ALA A 58 10.09 41.99 21.97
N ILE A 59 10.56 41.62 20.76
CA ILE A 59 12.00 41.53 20.43
C ILE A 59 12.58 42.85 19.93
N THR A 60 11.74 43.73 19.38
CA THR A 60 12.14 45.05 18.88
C THR A 60 12.39 46.02 20.03
N ASP A 61 11.39 46.23 20.88
CA ASP A 61 11.44 47.11 22.05
C ASP A 61 12.09 46.40 23.27
N LYS A 62 12.28 45.07 23.19
CA LYS A 62 12.88 44.20 24.23
C LYS A 62 12.19 44.41 25.57
N ASN A 63 10.90 44.07 25.63
CA ASN A 63 10.08 44.31 26.82
C ASN A 63 10.54 43.47 28.04
N GLY A 64 9.93 43.72 29.21
CA GLY A 64 10.32 43.09 30.48
C GLY A 64 10.34 41.54 30.42
N PRO A 65 9.24 40.88 30.03
CA PRO A 65 9.21 39.42 29.92
C PRO A 65 10.18 38.86 28.87
N PHE A 66 10.36 39.52 27.72
CA PHE A 66 11.40 39.15 26.73
C PHE A 66 12.79 39.15 27.38
N LYS A 67 13.16 40.25 28.04
CA LYS A 67 14.47 40.41 28.70
C LYS A 67 14.67 39.36 29.80
N LYS A 68 13.64 39.09 30.61
CA LYS A 68 13.67 38.07 31.66
C LYS A 68 13.98 36.69 31.07
N ALA A 69 13.14 36.16 30.18
CA ALA A 69 13.28 34.81 29.63
C ALA A 69 14.63 34.61 28.89
N VAL A 70 15.07 35.61 28.10
CA VAL A 70 16.36 35.55 27.39
C VAL A 70 17.56 35.55 28.37
N THR A 71 17.46 36.24 29.49
CA THR A 71 18.53 36.28 30.51
C THR A 71 18.58 34.95 31.28
N GLU A 72 17.43 34.45 31.73
CA GLU A 72 17.28 33.16 32.41
C GLU A 72 17.86 32.00 31.57
N MET A 73 17.46 31.89 30.30
CA MET A 73 17.96 30.83 29.41
C MET A 73 19.45 30.90 29.09
N ARG A 74 20.05 32.11 29.14
CA ARG A 74 21.50 32.30 28.91
C ARG A 74 22.34 32.04 30.15
N LEU A 75 21.83 32.34 31.34
CA LEU A 75 22.49 32.06 32.61
C LEU A 75 22.26 30.60 33.07
N GLY A 76 21.27 29.91 32.52
CA GLY A 76 20.86 28.56 32.92
C GLY A 76 19.93 28.50 34.14
N ASN A 77 19.74 29.64 34.81
CA ASN A 77 18.83 29.80 35.95
C ASN A 77 17.43 30.14 35.43
N ILE A 78 16.67 29.11 35.06
CA ILE A 78 15.35 29.23 34.42
C ILE A 78 14.24 29.14 35.49
N SER A 79 13.31 30.09 35.50
CA SER A 79 12.14 30.03 36.39
C SER A 79 11.05 29.13 35.80
N ASP A 80 10.25 28.50 36.67
CA ASP A 80 9.19 27.54 36.30
C ASP A 80 8.31 28.06 35.15
N HIS A 81 7.89 29.32 35.22
CA HIS A 81 7.10 29.97 34.17
C HIS A 81 7.82 30.07 32.81
N THR A 82 9.13 30.34 32.79
CA THR A 82 9.91 30.31 31.54
C THR A 82 10.09 28.86 31.06
N GLN A 83 10.19 27.88 31.96
CA GLN A 83 10.25 26.46 31.61
C GLN A 83 8.93 25.94 31.03
N ASP A 84 7.78 26.33 31.60
CA ASP A 84 6.44 26.03 31.06
C ASP A 84 6.29 26.56 29.62
N ILE A 85 6.78 27.77 29.33
CA ILE A 85 6.79 28.34 27.98
C ILE A 85 7.71 27.50 27.06
N ILE A 86 8.92 27.15 27.52
CA ILE A 86 9.87 26.30 26.76
C ILE A 86 9.20 24.97 26.38
N ASP A 87 8.61 24.27 27.35
CA ASP A 87 8.02 22.94 27.13
C ASP A 87 6.74 23.01 26.28
N ALA A 88 5.95 24.09 26.39
CA ALA A 88 4.80 24.33 25.55
C ALA A 88 5.15 24.58 24.06
N ILE A 89 6.27 25.26 23.76
CA ILE A 89 6.61 25.70 22.39
C ILE A 89 7.79 24.97 21.73
N SER A 90 8.61 24.23 22.48
CA SER A 90 9.71 23.43 21.93
C SER A 90 9.26 22.43 20.86
N PRO A 91 8.13 21.69 21.02
CA PRO A 91 7.59 20.85 19.95
C PRO A 91 7.21 21.62 18.68
N ILE A 92 6.73 22.86 18.82
CA ILE A 92 6.32 23.73 17.70
C ILE A 92 7.56 24.29 16.97
N TYR A 93 8.59 24.70 17.71
CA TYR A 93 9.88 25.10 17.15
C TYR A 93 10.51 23.96 16.34
N GLN A 94 10.52 22.74 16.89
CA GLN A 94 11.04 21.53 16.25
C GLN A 94 10.17 21.01 15.09
N GLY A 95 8.90 21.44 14.99
CA GLY A 95 7.95 20.99 13.96
C GLY A 95 7.36 19.60 14.22
N LEU A 96 7.29 19.20 15.51
CA LEU A 96 6.68 17.95 15.99
C LEU A 96 5.18 18.10 16.29
N GLU A 97 4.70 19.33 16.51
CA GLU A 97 3.29 19.64 16.80
C GLU A 97 2.62 20.28 15.58
N GLU A 98 1.38 19.85 15.27
CA GLU A 98 0.61 20.38 14.14
C GLU A 98 -0.01 21.75 14.46
N ASP A 99 -0.25 22.56 13.43
CA ASP A 99 -0.76 23.92 13.55
C ASP A 99 -2.20 24.01 14.08
N ILE A 100 -2.33 24.20 15.40
CA ILE A 100 -3.62 24.40 16.08
C ILE A 100 -4.34 25.69 15.66
N THR A 101 -3.67 26.61 14.97
CA THR A 101 -4.19 27.95 14.66
C THR A 101 -4.89 28.05 13.31
N ASN A 102 -4.92 26.99 12.50
CA ASN A 102 -5.50 27.00 11.15
C ASN A 102 -4.90 28.07 10.21
N GLY A 103 -3.60 28.33 10.32
CA GLY A 103 -2.85 29.25 9.46
C GLY A 103 -2.85 30.72 9.90
N VAL A 104 -3.02 31.01 11.20
CA VAL A 104 -2.87 32.38 11.74
C VAL A 104 -1.45 32.89 11.51
N VAL A 105 -1.35 34.16 11.10
CA VAL A 105 -0.10 34.89 10.83
C VAL A 105 -0.12 36.33 11.36
N LEU A 106 -1.26 36.80 11.87
CA LEU A 106 -1.47 38.14 12.40
C LEU A 106 -2.29 38.04 13.68
N TYR A 107 -2.04 38.90 14.66
CA TYR A 107 -2.84 39.02 15.88
C TYR A 107 -2.61 40.38 16.52
N PHE A 108 -3.49 40.76 17.43
CA PHE A 108 -3.26 41.88 18.35
C PHE A 108 -3.99 41.65 19.69
N SER A 109 -3.54 42.37 20.72
CA SER A 109 -4.17 42.43 22.03
C SER A 109 -5.04 43.69 22.11
N PRO A 110 -6.39 43.59 22.16
CA PRO A 110 -7.26 44.77 22.12
C PRO A 110 -7.07 45.75 23.27
N LYS A 111 -6.87 45.28 24.51
CA LYS A 111 -6.66 46.14 25.68
C LYS A 111 -5.26 46.78 25.66
N ALA A 112 -4.23 46.03 25.26
CA ALA A 112 -2.90 46.61 25.11
C ALA A 112 -2.87 47.64 23.97
N GLN A 113 -3.48 47.35 22.82
CA GLN A 113 -3.59 48.29 21.69
C GLN A 113 -4.34 49.57 22.11
N ALA A 114 -5.42 49.46 22.88
CA ALA A 114 -6.13 50.62 23.41
C ALA A 114 -5.24 51.45 24.37
N ALA A 115 -4.58 50.81 25.34
CA ALA A 115 -3.67 51.49 26.27
C ALA A 115 -2.46 52.14 25.56
N LEU A 116 -1.93 51.49 24.53
CA LEU A 116 -0.82 51.99 23.71
C LEU A 116 -1.24 53.14 22.80
N HIS A 117 -2.45 53.12 22.23
CA HIS A 117 -3.05 54.24 21.51
C HIS A 117 -3.24 55.45 22.44
N SER A 118 -3.81 55.25 23.65
CA SER A 118 -3.96 56.33 24.64
C SER A 118 -2.63 56.92 25.12
N LYS A 119 -1.56 56.10 25.19
CA LYS A 119 -0.23 56.54 25.65
C LYS A 119 0.64 57.15 24.54
N ASN A 120 0.49 56.70 23.30
CA ASN A 120 1.27 57.14 22.16
C ASN A 120 0.45 57.01 20.85
N PRO A 121 -0.48 57.96 20.59
CA PRO A 121 -1.38 57.89 19.44
C PRO A 121 -0.67 58.12 18.09
N SER A 122 0.60 58.56 18.08
CA SER A 122 1.39 58.70 16.84
C SER A 122 2.15 57.43 16.45
N LYS A 123 2.61 56.60 17.41
CA LYS A 123 3.10 55.22 17.11
C LYS A 123 1.93 54.27 16.84
N TYR A 124 0.87 54.34 17.65
CA TYR A 124 -0.28 53.45 17.58
C TYR A 124 -1.52 54.25 17.14
N THR A 125 -1.68 54.45 15.84
CA THR A 125 -2.66 55.40 15.26
C THR A 125 -4.12 54.97 15.32
N SER A 126 -4.43 53.74 15.73
CA SER A 126 -5.81 53.24 15.77
C SER A 126 -6.00 52.17 16.85
N LEU A 127 -7.19 52.16 17.48
CA LEU A 127 -7.61 51.15 18.47
C LEU A 127 -7.70 49.73 17.89
N ILE A 128 -7.89 49.61 16.58
CA ILE A 128 -7.94 48.34 15.85
C ILE A 128 -6.91 48.44 14.71
N PRO A 129 -5.96 47.50 14.57
CA PRO A 129 -4.99 47.51 13.46
C PRO A 129 -5.66 47.40 12.08
N ASP A 130 -5.03 47.97 11.05
CA ASP A 130 -5.61 48.01 9.70
C ASP A 130 -5.75 46.63 9.06
N PHE A 131 -4.91 45.65 9.43
CA PHE A 131 -5.10 44.27 8.99
C PHE A 131 -6.39 43.64 9.54
N ALA A 132 -6.81 44.00 10.75
CA ALA A 132 -8.02 43.48 11.41
C ALA A 132 -9.31 44.13 10.86
N LYS A 133 -9.19 45.31 10.22
CA LYS A 133 -10.24 45.97 9.43
C LYS A 133 -10.26 45.53 7.96
N SER A 134 -9.25 44.78 7.49
CA SER A 134 -9.07 44.46 6.07
C SER A 134 -9.96 43.32 5.59
N SER A 135 -10.65 43.52 4.47
CA SER A 135 -11.42 42.48 3.77
C SER A 135 -10.56 41.31 3.24
N LEU A 136 -9.23 41.45 3.27
CA LEU A 136 -8.27 40.42 2.90
C LEU A 136 -7.93 39.44 4.04
N THR A 137 -8.35 39.72 5.27
CA THR A 137 -8.15 38.84 6.44
C THR A 137 -9.48 38.25 6.92
N GLU A 138 -9.38 37.26 7.81
CA GLU A 138 -10.51 36.75 8.58
C GLU A 138 -10.05 36.39 9.99
N GLU A 139 -10.91 36.65 10.99
CA GLU A 139 -10.64 36.31 12.39
C GLU A 139 -10.75 34.79 12.61
N VAL A 140 -9.88 34.24 13.46
CA VAL A 140 -9.84 32.82 13.82
C VAL A 140 -10.04 32.68 15.32
N LYS A 141 -11.07 31.94 15.74
CA LYS A 141 -11.25 31.57 17.15
C LYS A 141 -10.41 30.32 17.46
N ILE A 142 -9.40 30.47 18.31
CA ILE A 142 -8.54 29.38 18.77
C ILE A 142 -9.07 28.89 20.12
N LYS A 143 -9.27 27.57 20.24
CA LYS A 143 -9.82 26.99 21.46
C LYS A 143 -8.83 27.08 22.62
N GLY A 144 -9.30 27.52 23.78
CA GLY A 144 -8.50 27.71 25.00
C GLY A 144 -7.81 29.07 25.07
N THR A 145 -8.06 30.00 24.13
CA THR A 145 -7.60 31.40 24.21
C THR A 145 -8.75 32.37 24.48
N GLU A 146 -9.95 31.89 24.83
CA GLU A 146 -11.18 32.70 24.88
C GLU A 146 -11.19 33.74 26.01
N ASN A 147 -10.37 33.53 27.05
CA ASN A 147 -10.21 34.43 28.19
C ASN A 147 -8.96 35.32 28.09
N ASP A 148 -8.09 35.07 27.11
CA ASP A 148 -6.88 35.86 26.88
C ASP A 148 -7.22 37.14 26.11
N ASP A 149 -6.42 38.20 26.28
CA ASP A 149 -6.59 39.43 25.54
C ASP A 149 -5.95 39.34 24.14
N MET A 150 -6.47 38.47 23.28
CA MET A 150 -5.93 38.22 21.94
C MET A 150 -7.03 38.03 20.90
N GLN A 151 -6.86 38.66 19.72
CA GLN A 151 -7.65 38.38 18.52
C GLN A 151 -6.72 37.92 17.39
N TRP A 152 -7.02 36.75 16.81
CA TRP A 152 -6.16 36.05 15.85
C TRP A 152 -6.68 36.19 14.43
N TYR A 153 -5.80 36.38 13.46
CA TYR A 153 -6.14 36.62 12.06
C TYR A 153 -5.26 35.81 11.10
N LYS A 154 -5.88 35.34 10.02
CA LYS A 154 -5.19 34.80 8.85
C LYS A 154 -5.60 35.56 7.59
N TYR A 155 -4.84 35.40 6.51
CA TYR A 155 -5.32 35.84 5.20
C TYR A 155 -6.50 34.98 4.75
N LYS A 156 -7.58 35.65 4.34
CA LYS A 156 -8.80 35.02 3.83
C LYS A 156 -8.47 34.12 2.64
N GLY A 157 -9.14 32.97 2.55
CA GLY A 157 -8.91 31.98 1.49
C GLY A 157 -7.57 31.24 1.56
N THR A 158 -6.80 31.38 2.65
CA THR A 158 -5.55 30.62 2.85
C THR A 158 -5.81 29.14 3.15
N SER A 159 -5.06 28.28 2.46
CA SER A 159 -5.11 26.82 2.56
C SER A 159 -3.80 26.24 3.10
N ARG A 160 -3.85 25.33 4.07
CA ARG A 160 -2.71 24.48 4.45
C ARG A 160 -2.69 23.19 3.63
N PHE A 161 -1.56 22.88 3.00
CA PHE A 161 -1.37 21.67 2.21
C PHE A 161 -0.48 20.65 2.93
N TYR A 162 -0.96 19.41 2.98
CA TYR A 162 -0.26 18.23 3.51
C TYR A 162 0.02 17.29 2.34
N VAL A 163 1.27 17.26 1.86
CA VAL A 163 1.60 16.63 0.57
C VAL A 163 2.42 15.35 0.76
N GLN A 164 1.98 14.29 0.07
CA GLN A 164 2.69 13.01 -0.07
C GLN A 164 3.13 12.82 -1.53
N PHE A 165 4.36 12.36 -1.72
CA PHE A 165 4.96 12.07 -3.03
C PHE A 165 5.12 10.56 -3.22
N VAL A 166 4.67 10.06 -4.36
CA VAL A 166 4.66 8.63 -4.70
C VAL A 166 5.07 8.40 -6.16
N ASP A 167 5.56 7.21 -6.50
CA ASP A 167 5.76 6.80 -7.90
C ASP A 167 4.42 6.41 -8.59
N ARG A 168 4.48 6.12 -9.89
CA ARG A 168 3.32 5.59 -10.67
C ARG A 168 2.71 4.31 -10.10
N SER A 169 3.46 3.54 -9.30
CA SER A 169 2.98 2.33 -8.63
C SER A 169 2.42 2.60 -7.23
N ALA A 170 2.27 3.86 -6.82
CA ALA A 170 1.95 4.31 -5.47
C ALA A 170 2.87 3.71 -4.38
N ASN A 171 4.17 3.62 -4.67
CA ASN A 171 5.21 3.45 -3.67
C ASN A 171 5.67 4.83 -3.19
N VAL A 172 5.93 4.99 -1.90
CA VAL A 172 6.35 6.27 -1.31
C VAL A 172 7.77 6.64 -1.72
N LEU A 173 7.98 7.89 -2.13
CA LEU A 173 9.32 8.40 -2.49
C LEU A 173 10.04 8.86 -1.23
N VAL A 174 11.02 8.09 -0.78
CA VAL A 174 11.71 8.32 0.50
C VAL A 174 13.08 8.94 0.25
N LYS A 175 13.39 10.05 0.95
CA LYS A 175 14.61 10.88 0.82
C LYS A 175 14.75 11.67 -0.49
N SER A 176 13.74 11.68 -1.37
CA SER A 176 13.65 12.62 -2.49
C SER A 176 13.63 14.07 -1.98
N LYS A 177 14.29 14.95 -2.73
CA LYS A 177 14.30 16.41 -2.51
C LYS A 177 13.11 17.04 -3.19
N VAL A 178 12.42 17.96 -2.51
CA VAL A 178 11.28 18.71 -3.04
C VAL A 178 11.53 20.20 -2.85
N SER A 179 11.47 20.98 -3.93
CA SER A 179 11.38 22.44 -3.88
C SER A 179 9.98 22.91 -4.25
N ILE A 180 9.49 23.95 -3.58
CA ILE A 180 8.19 24.57 -3.85
C ILE A 180 8.37 26.01 -4.35
N GLY A 181 7.65 26.36 -5.42
CA GLY A 181 7.56 27.72 -5.97
C GLY A 181 6.13 28.26 -5.97
N TYR A 182 5.99 29.59 -6.10
CA TYR A 182 4.69 30.28 -6.20
C TYR A 182 4.61 31.15 -7.46
N LYS A 183 3.43 31.71 -7.75
CA LYS A 183 3.18 32.52 -8.97
C LYS A 183 4.15 33.71 -9.14
N LYS A 184 4.70 34.25 -8.04
CA LYS A 184 5.68 35.36 -8.03
C LYS A 184 7.14 34.95 -7.72
N THR A 185 7.41 33.70 -7.35
CA THR A 185 8.73 33.29 -6.81
C THR A 185 9.11 31.91 -7.35
N LYS A 186 10.24 31.81 -8.07
CA LYS A 186 10.65 30.58 -8.78
C LYS A 186 10.84 29.40 -7.83
N GLU A 187 11.49 29.62 -6.69
CA GLU A 187 11.43 28.77 -5.51
C GLU A 187 11.27 29.65 -4.26
N VAL A 188 10.60 29.13 -3.23
CA VAL A 188 10.46 29.76 -1.91
C VAL A 188 11.62 29.29 -1.03
N PRO A 189 12.51 30.16 -0.51
CA PRO A 189 13.76 29.74 0.14
C PRO A 189 13.60 28.73 1.29
N SER A 190 12.54 28.86 2.09
CA SER A 190 12.19 27.95 3.19
C SER A 190 11.42 26.70 2.78
N LEU A 191 11.08 26.54 1.50
CA LEU A 191 10.44 25.35 0.91
C LEU A 191 11.28 24.73 -0.22
N THR A 192 12.54 25.15 -0.39
CA THR A 192 13.55 24.54 -1.27
C THR A 192 14.19 23.31 -0.60
N ASN A 193 14.52 22.28 -1.38
CA ASN A 193 15.25 21.07 -0.92
C ASN A 193 14.65 20.34 0.32
N LEU A 194 13.33 20.40 0.52
CA LEU A 194 12.63 19.64 1.56
C LEU A 194 12.80 18.13 1.33
N ILE A 195 13.24 17.39 2.35
CA ILE A 195 13.46 15.95 2.24
C ILE A 195 12.17 15.19 2.57
N THR A 196 11.75 14.28 1.69
CA THR A 196 10.62 13.39 1.97
C THR A 196 10.96 12.34 3.02
N ASN A 197 10.06 12.17 4.00
CA ASN A 197 10.22 11.19 5.08
C ASN A 197 9.93 9.75 4.63
N ASN A 198 9.94 8.79 5.58
CA ASN A 198 9.64 7.38 5.33
C ASN A 198 8.19 7.08 4.87
N GLN A 199 7.29 8.08 4.91
CA GLN A 199 5.95 8.03 4.31
C GLN A 199 5.89 8.78 2.97
N GLY A 200 7.00 9.30 2.45
CA GLY A 200 7.02 10.15 1.26
C GLY A 200 6.44 11.54 1.46
N LYS A 201 6.31 12.01 2.71
CA LYS A 201 5.75 13.33 3.03
C LYS A 201 6.83 14.36 3.35
N ILE A 202 6.53 15.61 3.03
CA ILE A 202 7.24 16.80 3.53
C ILE A 202 6.46 17.44 4.70
N ARG A 203 7.01 18.49 5.34
CA ARG A 203 6.25 19.34 6.26
C ARG A 203 5.10 20.05 5.53
N SER A 204 4.00 20.34 6.23
CA SER A 204 2.91 21.15 5.65
C SER A 204 3.34 22.59 5.44
N PHE A 205 2.68 23.26 4.49
CA PHE A 205 2.93 24.66 4.13
C PHE A 205 1.62 25.39 3.85
N LEU A 206 1.63 26.72 3.94
CA LEU A 206 0.50 27.59 3.66
C LEU A 206 0.58 28.15 2.24
N VAL A 207 -0.56 28.20 1.55
CA VAL A 207 -0.71 28.84 0.24
C VAL A 207 -1.81 29.91 0.38
N LYS A 208 -1.51 31.13 -0.04
CA LYS A 208 -2.43 32.26 0.04
C LYS A 208 -3.49 32.16 -1.06
N ASP A 209 -4.67 32.71 -0.84
CA ASP A 209 -5.69 32.89 -1.89
C ASP A 209 -5.11 33.47 -3.19
N GLY A 210 -5.58 32.93 -4.32
CA GLY A 210 -5.10 33.22 -5.67
C GLY A 210 -3.67 32.75 -6.01
N TRP A 211 -2.97 32.07 -5.09
CA TRP A 211 -1.63 31.49 -5.36
C TRP A 211 -1.75 29.99 -5.70
N GLY A 212 -0.83 29.52 -6.55
CA GLY A 212 -0.61 28.10 -6.83
C GLY A 212 0.77 27.67 -6.39
N ALA A 213 0.86 26.62 -5.58
CA ALA A 213 2.09 25.93 -5.20
C ALA A 213 2.55 24.98 -6.31
N ARG A 214 3.79 25.14 -6.74
CA ARG A 214 4.46 24.43 -7.84
C ARG A 214 5.55 23.54 -7.27
N PHE A 215 5.84 22.39 -7.89
CA PHE A 215 6.77 21.40 -7.32
C PHE A 215 7.89 21.04 -8.28
N THR A 216 9.11 21.01 -7.76
CA THR A 216 10.28 20.37 -8.37
C THR A 216 10.69 19.22 -7.46
N VAL A 217 10.82 18.01 -8.00
CA VAL A 217 11.22 16.81 -7.25
C VAL A 217 12.51 16.25 -7.84
N ASP A 218 13.54 16.10 -7.02
CA ASP A 218 14.89 15.67 -7.41
C ASP A 218 15.47 16.43 -8.63
N GLY A 219 15.12 17.72 -8.75
CA GLY A 219 15.54 18.62 -9.84
C GLY A 219 14.59 18.65 -11.04
N VAL A 220 13.56 17.80 -11.10
CA VAL A 220 12.60 17.71 -12.20
C VAL A 220 11.28 18.42 -11.85
N GLN A 221 10.82 19.34 -12.69
CA GLN A 221 9.52 20.00 -12.52
C GLN A 221 8.37 19.00 -12.65
N LEU A 222 7.38 19.07 -11.75
CA LEU A 222 6.25 18.15 -11.72
C LEU A 222 5.18 18.56 -12.76
N LEU A 223 5.03 17.73 -13.80
CA LEU A 223 4.12 17.96 -14.92
C LEU A 223 3.02 16.88 -15.02
N ASP A 224 1.87 17.26 -15.56
CA ASP A 224 0.77 16.37 -15.88
C ASP A 224 0.99 15.62 -17.22
N LYS A 225 0.03 14.76 -17.59
CA LYS A 225 0.08 13.97 -18.83
C LYS A 225 0.14 14.78 -20.13
N ASN A 226 -0.25 16.05 -20.05
CA ASN A 226 -0.28 16.98 -21.17
C ASN A 226 0.94 17.93 -21.13
N LYS A 227 1.96 17.62 -20.30
CA LYS A 227 3.16 18.43 -20.01
C LYS A 227 2.84 19.80 -19.38
N LYS A 228 1.69 19.97 -18.72
CA LYS A 228 1.34 21.19 -17.98
C LYS A 228 1.80 21.09 -16.52
N GLU A 229 2.23 22.21 -15.96
CA GLU A 229 2.67 22.30 -14.56
C GLU A 229 1.55 21.91 -13.58
N ILE A 230 1.84 21.00 -12.64
CA ILE A 230 0.91 20.64 -11.57
C ILE A 230 0.99 21.69 -10.46
N MET A 231 -0.16 22.30 -10.14
CA MET A 231 -0.30 23.32 -9.11
C MET A 231 -1.36 22.95 -8.06
N LEU A 232 -1.06 23.17 -6.79
CA LEU A 232 -2.04 23.15 -5.70
C LEU A 232 -2.45 24.60 -5.38
N ILE A 233 -3.73 24.92 -5.59
CA ILE A 233 -4.29 26.28 -5.49
C ILE A 233 -5.13 26.38 -4.21
N ALA A 234 -5.01 27.49 -3.48
CA ALA A 234 -5.76 27.71 -2.25
C ALA A 234 -7.26 28.03 -2.49
N ASP A 235 -8.11 27.55 -1.59
CA ASP A 235 -9.58 27.75 -1.58
C ASP A 235 -10.15 28.09 -0.18
N GLY A 236 -9.27 28.37 0.80
CA GLY A 236 -9.63 28.59 2.21
C GLY A 236 -9.72 27.33 3.08
N LYS A 237 -9.61 26.13 2.49
CA LYS A 237 -9.66 24.85 3.22
C LYS A 237 -8.28 24.18 3.30
N ASN A 238 -8.11 23.28 4.25
CA ASN A 238 -6.89 22.51 4.40
C ASN A 238 -7.00 21.18 3.63
N HIS A 239 -5.97 20.84 2.87
CA HIS A 239 -5.98 19.74 1.90
C HIS A 239 -4.88 18.71 2.19
N SER A 240 -5.23 17.44 2.07
CA SER A 240 -4.26 16.35 1.91
C SER A 240 -4.18 15.97 0.44
N SER A 241 -2.98 16.06 -0.14
CA SER A 241 -2.76 15.85 -1.58
C SER A 241 -1.70 14.79 -1.83
N VAL A 242 -1.93 13.95 -2.84
CA VAL A 242 -0.92 13.00 -3.33
C VAL A 242 -0.44 13.46 -4.70
N LEU A 243 0.86 13.62 -4.83
CA LEU A 243 1.53 13.97 -6.08
C LEU A 243 2.27 12.74 -6.59
N VAL A 244 1.80 12.22 -7.73
CA VAL A 244 2.46 11.13 -8.45
C VAL A 244 3.62 11.74 -9.23
N VAL A 245 4.85 11.40 -8.85
CA VAL A 245 6.09 11.82 -9.51
C VAL A 245 6.56 10.69 -10.42
N GLU A 246 7.30 11.06 -11.45
CA GLU A 246 7.75 10.12 -12.48
C GLU A 246 9.23 10.27 -12.75
N ASN A 247 9.94 9.15 -12.62
CA ASN A 247 11.36 9.06 -12.93
C ASN A 247 11.54 9.01 -14.46
N GLY A 248 11.50 10.19 -15.09
CA GLY A 248 11.69 10.35 -16.54
C GLY A 248 10.40 10.45 -17.35
N SER A 249 9.79 11.64 -17.34
CA SER A 249 9.06 12.23 -18.49
C SER A 249 7.89 11.43 -19.12
N SER A 250 6.69 11.36 -18.51
CA SER A 250 5.39 11.28 -19.25
C SER A 250 4.14 11.28 -18.35
N GLY A 251 3.83 12.42 -17.70
CA GLY A 251 2.91 12.53 -16.54
C GLY A 251 1.60 11.71 -16.54
N ILE A 252 1.03 11.47 -15.35
CA ILE A 252 -0.39 11.12 -15.16
C ILE A 252 -1.04 12.12 -14.18
N LYS A 253 -2.31 12.46 -14.43
CA LYS A 253 -3.05 13.59 -13.85
C LYS A 253 -2.85 13.79 -12.33
N SER A 254 -2.67 15.07 -11.95
CA SER A 254 -3.41 15.64 -10.83
C SER A 254 -4.43 16.64 -11.40
N GLN A 255 -5.69 16.63 -10.93
CA GLN A 255 -6.67 17.66 -11.27
C GLN A 255 -7.32 18.27 -10.02
N THR A 256 -6.67 19.30 -9.48
CA THR A 256 -7.29 20.35 -8.66
C THR A 256 -7.88 21.47 -9.54
N ASN A 257 -8.38 21.13 -10.73
CA ASN A 257 -8.99 22.06 -11.69
C ASN A 257 -10.52 22.12 -11.54
N ILE A 258 -10.97 22.75 -10.46
CA ILE A 258 -12.26 23.44 -10.38
C ILE A 258 -11.88 24.81 -9.81
N HIS A 259 -12.09 25.93 -10.52
CA HIS A 259 -13.38 26.34 -11.06
C HIS A 259 -13.24 27.10 -12.40
N ILE A 260 -14.28 27.03 -13.24
CA ILE A 260 -14.42 27.84 -14.46
C ILE A 260 -15.10 29.16 -14.09
N GLN A 261 -14.43 30.27 -14.39
CA GLN A 261 -15.03 31.60 -14.57
C GLN A 261 -14.39 32.17 -15.85
N GLN A 262 -15.05 32.94 -16.70
CA GLN A 262 -16.25 33.78 -16.56
C GLN A 262 -17.21 33.53 -17.76
N PRO A 263 -18.20 34.39 -18.07
CA PRO A 263 -19.23 35.04 -17.25
C PRO A 263 -20.65 34.51 -17.61
N ARG A 264 -21.70 35.16 -17.10
CA ARG A 264 -23.12 34.78 -17.29
C ARG A 264 -23.75 35.51 -18.49
N SER A 265 -24.39 34.79 -19.42
CA SER A 265 -25.30 35.39 -20.42
C SER A 265 -26.52 34.50 -20.73
N SER A 266 -27.52 35.15 -21.32
CA SER A 266 -28.94 34.85 -21.48
C SER A 266 -29.38 33.51 -22.13
N GLN A 267 -30.55 33.07 -21.67
CA GLN A 267 -31.43 32.00 -22.14
C GLN A 267 -31.69 31.92 -23.66
N LYS A 268 -31.98 30.69 -24.15
CA LYS A 268 -33.19 30.43 -24.97
C LYS A 268 -33.67 28.98 -24.79
N LYS A 269 -34.87 28.66 -25.29
CA LYS A 269 -35.63 27.41 -25.05
C LYS A 269 -35.55 26.41 -26.23
N GLU A 270 -35.75 25.11 -25.89
CA GLU A 270 -36.60 24.06 -26.52
C GLU A 270 -37.21 24.24 -27.94
N PRO A 271 -37.52 23.15 -28.68
CA PRO A 271 -38.26 21.96 -28.19
C PRO A 271 -37.79 20.56 -28.67
N ALA A 272 -38.56 19.53 -28.27
CA ALA A 272 -38.31 18.09 -28.46
C ALA A 272 -39.21 17.42 -29.53
N LYS A 273 -38.94 16.12 -29.77
CA LYS A 273 -39.72 15.06 -30.47
C LYS A 273 -38.92 13.73 -30.35
N GLU A 274 -39.43 12.52 -30.15
CA GLU A 274 -40.63 11.78 -30.61
C GLU A 274 -40.63 11.46 -32.14
N ASP A 275 -40.84 10.23 -32.64
CA ASP A 275 -40.47 8.87 -32.16
C ASP A 275 -40.38 7.93 -33.43
N GLU A 276 -40.64 6.61 -33.56
CA GLU A 276 -41.23 5.52 -32.76
C GLU A 276 -40.78 4.12 -33.33
N ASN A 277 -41.08 3.02 -32.64
CA ASN A 277 -41.29 1.63 -33.15
C ASN A 277 -40.11 0.76 -33.69
N ALA A 278 -40.23 -0.58 -33.84
CA ALA A 278 -40.96 -1.63 -33.07
C ALA A 278 -40.63 -3.05 -33.58
N SER A 279 -40.52 -4.05 -32.68
CA SER A 279 -40.67 -5.53 -32.81
C SER A 279 -40.00 -6.19 -31.57
N ILE A 280 -40.58 -7.08 -30.74
CA ILE A 280 -41.67 -8.08 -30.86
C ILE A 280 -41.22 -9.24 -31.79
N GLU A 281 -40.94 -10.47 -31.33
CA GLU A 281 -41.87 -11.35 -30.58
C GLU A 281 -41.29 -12.19 -29.41
N GLN A 282 -42.19 -12.37 -28.44
CA GLN A 282 -42.60 -13.59 -27.71
C GLN A 282 -41.63 -14.56 -26.98
N THR A 283 -42.08 -14.82 -25.75
CA THR A 283 -41.69 -15.84 -24.76
C THR A 283 -41.83 -17.30 -25.20
N SER A 284 -41.01 -18.17 -24.59
CA SER A 284 -41.48 -19.46 -24.09
C SER A 284 -40.86 -19.78 -22.72
N LYS A 285 -41.64 -20.39 -21.83
CA LYS A 285 -41.14 -21.06 -20.62
C LYS A 285 -40.77 -22.50 -20.98
N VAL A 286 -39.72 -23.04 -20.37
CA VAL A 286 -39.50 -24.49 -20.25
C VAL A 286 -38.99 -24.77 -18.84
N ASP A 287 -39.46 -25.87 -18.25
CA ASP A 287 -39.39 -26.13 -16.81
C ASP A 287 -38.06 -26.70 -16.31
N GLU A 288 -37.87 -26.67 -14.99
CA GLU A 288 -36.83 -27.41 -14.29
C GLU A 288 -37.03 -28.92 -14.50
N ASN A 289 -36.23 -29.52 -15.40
CA ASN A 289 -36.19 -30.97 -15.58
C ASN A 289 -34.92 -31.56 -14.97
N ASP A 290 -35.09 -32.69 -14.29
CA ASP A 290 -34.02 -33.43 -13.61
C ASP A 290 -32.96 -33.93 -14.62
N VAL A 291 -31.72 -33.43 -14.50
CA VAL A 291 -30.65 -33.69 -15.47
C VAL A 291 -29.99 -35.04 -15.18
N GLN A 292 -30.65 -36.10 -15.65
CA GLN A 292 -30.16 -37.48 -15.55
C GLN A 292 -28.81 -37.62 -16.27
N GLN A 293 -27.72 -37.83 -15.52
CA GLN A 293 -26.34 -37.83 -16.04
C GLN A 293 -26.13 -38.92 -17.11
N LYS A 294 -26.01 -38.52 -18.37
CA LYS A 294 -25.78 -39.42 -19.52
C LYS A 294 -24.29 -39.64 -19.77
N ASN A 295 -23.91 -40.86 -20.16
CA ASN A 295 -22.56 -41.16 -20.66
C ASN A 295 -22.37 -40.57 -22.07
N ILE A 296 -21.33 -39.76 -22.25
CA ILE A 296 -20.95 -39.11 -23.51
C ILE A 296 -19.63 -39.69 -24.00
N ASN A 297 -19.63 -40.13 -25.26
CA ASN A 297 -18.41 -40.53 -25.99
C ASN A 297 -17.73 -39.29 -26.59
N PHE A 298 -16.42 -39.20 -26.46
CA PHE A 298 -15.61 -38.13 -27.06
C PHE A 298 -14.18 -38.63 -27.37
N SER A 299 -13.42 -37.78 -28.04
CA SER A 299 -12.02 -37.99 -28.40
C SER A 299 -11.17 -36.80 -27.96
N ILE A 300 -9.88 -37.01 -27.66
CA ILE A 300 -8.92 -35.93 -27.35
C ILE A 300 -7.87 -35.82 -28.46
N LYS A 301 -7.77 -34.66 -29.09
CA LYS A 301 -6.67 -34.29 -30.01
C LYS A 301 -5.64 -33.45 -29.27
N VAL A 302 -4.37 -33.86 -29.29
CA VAL A 302 -3.27 -33.09 -28.66
C VAL A 302 -2.54 -32.26 -29.73
N ILE A 303 -2.45 -30.95 -29.53
CA ILE A 303 -1.75 -30.01 -30.44
C ILE A 303 -0.69 -29.19 -29.70
N ASP A 304 0.32 -28.73 -30.45
CA ASP A 304 1.38 -27.85 -29.95
C ASP A 304 0.98 -26.36 -29.95
N SER A 305 1.91 -25.51 -29.53
CA SER A 305 1.75 -24.05 -29.53
C SER A 305 1.45 -23.44 -30.91
N GLU A 306 1.85 -24.11 -31.99
CA GLU A 306 1.68 -23.73 -33.40
C GLU A 306 0.43 -24.40 -34.04
N ASN A 307 -0.41 -25.04 -33.23
CA ASN A 307 -1.58 -25.83 -33.62
C ASN A 307 -1.28 -27.13 -34.40
N LYS A 308 -0.02 -27.57 -34.47
CA LYS A 308 0.36 -28.83 -35.14
C LYS A 308 0.08 -30.01 -34.21
N THR A 309 -0.49 -31.09 -34.75
CA THR A 309 -0.84 -32.28 -33.96
C THR A 309 0.40 -32.98 -33.41
N ILE A 310 0.31 -33.50 -32.17
CA ILE A 310 1.40 -34.20 -31.49
C ILE A 310 1.08 -35.71 -31.42
N PRO A 311 1.67 -36.54 -32.28
CA PRO A 311 1.41 -37.98 -32.29
C PRO A 311 2.00 -38.66 -31.06
N ASN A 312 1.42 -39.78 -30.65
CA ASN A 312 1.94 -40.67 -29.60
C ASN A 312 2.10 -40.06 -28.19
N PHE A 313 1.58 -38.85 -27.96
CA PHE A 313 1.77 -38.08 -26.72
C PHE A 313 1.13 -38.76 -25.51
N SER A 314 1.91 -38.96 -24.44
CA SER A 314 1.44 -39.62 -23.21
C SER A 314 1.03 -38.61 -22.15
N TYR A 315 -0.16 -38.80 -21.58
CA TYR A 315 -0.76 -37.93 -20.56
C TYR A 315 -1.53 -38.78 -19.54
N PHE A 316 -2.26 -38.13 -18.64
CA PHE A 316 -3.20 -38.75 -17.72
C PHE A 316 -4.51 -37.95 -17.74
N LEU A 317 -5.62 -38.64 -17.50
CA LEU A 317 -6.92 -38.02 -17.22
C LEU A 317 -7.25 -38.25 -15.76
N LYS A 318 -7.67 -37.18 -15.07
CA LYS A 318 -8.32 -37.25 -13.77
C LYS A 318 -9.81 -37.04 -13.96
N TYR A 319 -10.59 -38.01 -13.50
CA TYR A 319 -12.06 -38.04 -13.59
C TYR A 319 -12.62 -38.72 -12.34
N LYS A 320 -13.60 -38.10 -11.68
CA LYS A 320 -14.14 -38.53 -10.35
C LYS A 320 -13.03 -38.96 -9.37
N ASN A 321 -11.96 -38.15 -9.29
CA ASN A 321 -10.71 -38.37 -8.54
C ASN A 321 -9.81 -39.56 -8.96
N ILE A 322 -10.25 -40.46 -9.82
CA ILE A 322 -9.42 -41.54 -10.39
C ILE A 322 -8.49 -40.95 -11.45
N GLU A 323 -7.21 -41.33 -11.42
CA GLU A 323 -6.19 -40.87 -12.39
C GLU A 323 -5.69 -42.02 -13.28
N LYS A 324 -6.15 -42.08 -14.53
CA LYS A 324 -5.74 -43.10 -15.51
C LYS A 324 -4.64 -42.54 -16.43
N LYS A 325 -3.74 -43.40 -16.92
CA LYS A 325 -2.74 -43.04 -17.94
C LYS A 325 -3.34 -43.21 -19.34
N HIS A 326 -3.09 -42.23 -20.20
CA HIS A 326 -3.66 -42.08 -21.55
C HIS A 326 -2.57 -41.77 -22.57
N ARG A 327 -2.84 -42.01 -23.86
CA ARG A 327 -1.89 -41.80 -24.95
C ARG A 327 -2.60 -41.57 -26.28
N ALA A 328 -2.36 -40.41 -26.89
CA ALA A 328 -2.84 -40.09 -28.23
C ALA A 328 -2.24 -41.02 -29.30
N GLY A 329 -3.01 -41.31 -30.36
CA GLY A 329 -2.63 -42.19 -31.46
C GLY A 329 -1.51 -41.66 -32.35
N ALA A 330 -1.23 -42.37 -33.45
CA ALA A 330 -0.25 -41.95 -34.46
C ALA A 330 -0.70 -40.71 -35.26
N ASP A 331 -2.01 -40.46 -35.29
CA ASP A 331 -2.66 -39.23 -35.76
C ASP A 331 -2.66 -38.11 -34.71
N GLY A 332 -2.29 -38.42 -33.46
CA GLY A 332 -2.35 -37.54 -32.29
C GLY A 332 -3.77 -37.30 -31.75
N ILE A 333 -4.69 -38.24 -32.00
CA ILE A 333 -6.03 -38.30 -31.38
C ILE A 333 -6.15 -39.57 -30.53
N GLU A 334 -6.75 -39.46 -29.35
CA GLU A 334 -7.23 -40.62 -28.59
C GLU A 334 -8.75 -40.69 -28.71
N ASN A 335 -9.27 -41.83 -29.18
CA ASN A 335 -10.70 -42.05 -29.45
C ASN A 335 -11.32 -42.99 -28.41
N GLY A 336 -12.65 -42.94 -28.25
CA GLY A 336 -13.37 -43.86 -27.37
C GLY A 336 -13.25 -43.51 -25.88
N LEU A 337 -13.05 -42.24 -25.54
CA LEU A 337 -13.11 -41.76 -24.16
C LEU A 337 -14.58 -41.56 -23.77
N ILE A 338 -14.93 -41.94 -22.54
CA ILE A 338 -16.30 -41.86 -22.02
C ILE A 338 -16.29 -41.08 -20.70
N GLY A 339 -17.23 -40.15 -20.54
CA GLY A 339 -17.47 -39.44 -19.29
C GLY A 339 -18.95 -39.06 -19.15
N LEU A 340 -19.42 -38.87 -17.92
CA LEU A 340 -20.80 -38.44 -17.66
C LEU A 340 -20.93 -36.93 -17.95
N SER A 341 -22.03 -36.54 -18.60
CA SER A 341 -22.30 -35.12 -18.90
C SER A 341 -22.37 -34.28 -17.64
N GLY A 342 -21.81 -33.06 -17.69
CA GLY A 342 -21.69 -32.15 -16.54
C GLY A 342 -20.50 -32.42 -15.61
N GLU A 343 -19.79 -33.55 -15.73
CA GLU A 343 -18.62 -33.88 -14.90
C GLU A 343 -17.32 -33.25 -15.42
N GLU A 344 -16.36 -33.02 -14.52
CA GLU A 344 -15.06 -32.44 -14.86
C GLU A 344 -14.01 -33.51 -15.22
N ILE A 345 -13.25 -33.23 -16.28
CA ILE A 345 -12.03 -33.95 -16.64
C ILE A 345 -10.84 -32.99 -16.60
N VAL A 346 -9.80 -33.37 -15.85
CA VAL A 346 -8.53 -32.65 -15.79
C VAL A 346 -7.44 -33.43 -16.53
N VAL A 347 -6.79 -32.77 -17.49
CA VAL A 347 -5.72 -33.34 -18.31
C VAL A 347 -4.38 -33.01 -17.68
N LEU A 348 -3.65 -34.06 -17.32
CA LEU A 348 -2.41 -34.01 -16.54
C LEU A 348 -1.24 -34.62 -17.32
N ILE A 349 -0.01 -34.19 -17.06
CA ILE A 349 1.24 -34.81 -17.58
C ILE A 349 2.28 -35.00 -16.46
N SER A 350 3.30 -35.82 -16.65
CA SER A 350 4.41 -35.95 -15.68
C SER A 350 5.26 -34.68 -15.60
N GLY A 351 5.35 -34.06 -14.42
CA GLY A 351 6.40 -33.13 -14.04
C GLY A 351 7.56 -33.83 -13.33
N ARG A 352 8.39 -33.05 -12.64
CA ARG A 352 9.55 -33.54 -11.86
C ARG A 352 9.15 -33.98 -10.46
N ASP A 353 8.35 -33.17 -9.77
CA ASP A 353 7.89 -33.43 -8.41
C ASP A 353 6.45 -33.99 -8.40
N THR A 354 5.61 -33.55 -9.33
CA THR A 354 4.16 -33.80 -9.36
C THR A 354 3.66 -33.97 -10.79
N LYS A 355 2.41 -34.40 -10.98
CA LYS A 355 1.73 -34.21 -12.27
C LYS A 355 1.42 -32.72 -12.48
N GLN A 356 1.35 -32.29 -13.75
CA GLN A 356 1.11 -30.91 -14.19
C GLN A 356 -0.23 -30.84 -14.94
N GLU A 357 -1.16 -30.00 -14.51
CA GLU A 357 -2.38 -29.69 -15.26
C GLU A 357 -2.12 -28.86 -16.53
N ILE A 358 -2.44 -29.42 -17.69
CA ILE A 358 -2.32 -28.77 -19.01
C ILE A 358 -3.67 -28.34 -19.60
N ASN A 359 -4.76 -28.98 -19.18
CA ASN A 359 -6.12 -28.60 -19.59
C ASN A 359 -7.15 -29.08 -18.57
N ARG A 360 -8.33 -28.46 -18.60
CA ARG A 360 -9.47 -28.75 -17.73
C ARG A 360 -10.74 -28.45 -18.52
N PHE A 361 -11.71 -29.35 -18.49
CA PHE A 361 -12.98 -29.16 -19.19
C PHE A 361 -14.10 -29.99 -18.54
N THR A 362 -15.32 -29.48 -18.67
CA THR A 362 -16.55 -30.23 -18.35
C THR A 362 -16.97 -31.05 -19.57
N VAL A 363 -17.43 -32.29 -19.37
CA VAL A 363 -18.04 -33.11 -20.41
C VAL A 363 -19.40 -32.51 -20.79
N GLN A 364 -19.68 -32.44 -22.09
CA GLN A 364 -20.89 -31.82 -22.65
C GLN A 364 -21.47 -32.71 -23.75
N ASP A 365 -22.79 -32.77 -23.86
CA ASP A 365 -23.48 -33.46 -24.94
C ASP A 365 -23.00 -32.97 -26.31
N GLY A 366 -22.75 -33.91 -27.23
CA GLY A 366 -22.22 -33.61 -28.57
C GLY A 366 -20.73 -33.22 -28.63
N MET A 367 -19.96 -33.31 -27.53
CA MET A 367 -18.56 -32.84 -27.47
C MET A 367 -17.65 -33.30 -28.62
N GLY A 368 -17.80 -34.52 -29.14
CA GLY A 368 -17.04 -35.01 -30.30
C GLY A 368 -15.53 -34.99 -30.06
N LEU A 369 -14.82 -34.04 -30.69
CA LEU A 369 -13.36 -33.94 -30.65
C LEU A 369 -12.87 -32.78 -29.76
N LYS A 370 -12.50 -33.08 -28.51
CA LYS A 370 -11.88 -32.11 -27.60
C LYS A 370 -10.42 -31.86 -27.99
N THR A 371 -10.08 -30.62 -28.34
CA THR A 371 -8.69 -30.22 -28.58
C THR A 371 -8.00 -29.77 -27.29
N VAL A 372 -6.81 -30.33 -27.02
CA VAL A 372 -5.92 -30.00 -25.91
C VAL A 372 -4.65 -29.37 -26.46
N LYS A 373 -4.42 -28.07 -26.18
CA LYS A 373 -3.27 -27.31 -26.67
C LYS A 373 -2.15 -27.18 -25.64
N LEU A 374 -0.95 -27.60 -25.99
CA LEU A 374 0.27 -27.38 -25.20
C LEU A 374 0.87 -26.01 -25.52
N ASN A 375 0.54 -25.02 -24.70
CA ASN A 375 1.16 -23.70 -24.78
C ASN A 375 2.61 -23.72 -24.28
N LEU A 376 3.43 -22.77 -24.75
CA LEU A 376 4.78 -22.57 -24.23
C LEU A 376 4.73 -22.03 -22.79
N HIS A 377 5.49 -22.66 -21.90
CA HIS A 377 5.76 -22.16 -20.55
C HIS A 377 7.12 -21.44 -20.55
N THR A 378 7.17 -20.22 -20.03
CA THR A 378 8.39 -19.41 -19.90
C THR A 378 8.90 -19.46 -18.46
N PHE A 379 10.16 -19.83 -18.28
CA PHE A 379 10.82 -19.98 -16.98
C PHE A 379 12.30 -19.62 -17.02
N ASP A 380 12.88 -19.37 -15.84
CA ASP A 380 14.30 -19.14 -15.67
C ASP A 380 15.06 -20.45 -15.37
N ILE A 381 16.30 -20.52 -15.84
CA ILE A 381 17.29 -21.54 -15.45
C ILE A 381 18.52 -20.81 -14.94
N LEU A 382 18.80 -20.95 -13.64
CA LEU A 382 20.02 -20.46 -12.98
C LEU A 382 21.10 -21.55 -13.04
N PHE A 383 22.24 -21.22 -13.63
CA PHE A 383 23.44 -22.06 -13.58
C PHE A 383 24.39 -21.51 -12.52
N ARG A 384 24.88 -22.38 -11.62
CA ARG A 384 25.82 -22.02 -10.55
C ARG A 384 26.87 -23.10 -10.34
N HIS A 385 28.03 -22.72 -9.82
CA HIS A 385 29.15 -23.64 -9.56
C HIS A 385 28.76 -24.68 -8.51
N GLY A 386 29.01 -25.97 -8.79
CA GLY A 386 28.58 -27.07 -7.93
C GLY A 386 29.13 -27.02 -6.50
N SER A 387 30.39 -26.59 -6.33
CA SER A 387 31.03 -26.45 -5.03
C SER A 387 30.64 -25.15 -4.30
N THR A 388 30.86 -23.99 -4.92
CA THR A 388 30.69 -22.67 -4.26
C THR A 388 29.26 -22.12 -4.29
N LYS A 389 28.36 -22.74 -5.06
CA LYS A 389 26.99 -22.27 -5.37
C LYS A 389 26.90 -20.83 -5.92
N LYS A 390 28.02 -20.21 -6.32
CA LYS A 390 28.05 -18.89 -6.96
C LYS A 390 27.49 -18.97 -8.40
N PRO A 391 26.69 -17.99 -8.88
CA PRO A 391 26.17 -18.01 -10.24
C PRO A 391 27.28 -17.99 -11.31
N ILE A 392 27.14 -18.80 -12.36
CA ILE A 392 28.09 -18.84 -13.49
C ILE A 392 27.63 -17.82 -14.53
N THR A 393 28.21 -16.62 -14.50
CA THR A 393 27.93 -15.58 -15.50
C THR A 393 28.59 -15.88 -16.85
N ASN A 394 28.02 -15.38 -17.94
CA ASN A 394 28.57 -15.48 -19.30
C ASN A 394 28.80 -16.91 -19.85
N LEU A 395 28.25 -17.95 -19.22
CA LEU A 395 28.36 -19.35 -19.65
C LEU A 395 27.69 -19.52 -21.02
N ASN A 396 28.44 -19.98 -22.01
CA ASN A 396 27.95 -20.25 -23.36
C ASN A 396 27.45 -21.70 -23.46
N LEU A 397 26.21 -21.86 -23.91
CA LEU A 397 25.48 -23.12 -23.99
C LEU A 397 24.87 -23.30 -25.39
N ILE A 398 24.68 -24.55 -25.80
CA ILE A 398 23.85 -24.91 -26.95
C ILE A 398 22.59 -25.60 -26.41
N GLN A 399 21.43 -25.00 -26.64
CA GLN A 399 20.12 -25.54 -26.28
C GLN A 399 19.54 -26.30 -27.47
N LYS A 400 19.24 -27.59 -27.32
CA LYS A 400 18.48 -28.39 -28.29
C LYS A 400 17.05 -28.63 -27.80
N TYR A 401 16.06 -28.30 -28.63
CA TYR A 401 14.63 -28.45 -28.36
C TYR A 401 13.87 -28.73 -29.67
N ARG A 402 13.03 -29.76 -29.71
CA ARG A 402 12.29 -30.20 -30.92
C ARG A 402 13.18 -30.25 -32.18
N ASN A 403 14.36 -30.88 -32.06
CA ASN A 403 15.41 -30.97 -33.09
C ASN A 403 16.07 -29.65 -33.54
N ILE A 404 15.63 -28.49 -33.06
CA ILE A 404 16.28 -27.20 -33.30
C ILE A 404 17.35 -26.95 -32.23
N SER A 405 18.57 -26.64 -32.66
CA SER A 405 19.66 -26.16 -31.80
C SER A 405 19.76 -24.64 -31.84
N LYS A 406 19.91 -23.96 -30.69
CA LYS A 406 20.15 -22.52 -30.60
C LYS A 406 21.22 -22.19 -29.54
N PRO A 407 22.12 -21.22 -29.79
CA PRO A 407 23.04 -20.74 -28.77
C PRO A 407 22.28 -19.99 -27.66
N LYS A 408 22.77 -20.12 -26.43
CA LYS A 408 22.31 -19.42 -25.22
C LYS A 408 23.53 -18.96 -24.43
N LYS A 409 23.41 -17.85 -23.71
CA LYS A 409 24.45 -17.31 -22.84
C LYS A 409 23.85 -16.84 -21.53
N THR A 410 24.42 -17.21 -20.38
CA THR A 410 23.92 -16.73 -19.08
C THR A 410 24.23 -15.25 -18.86
N ASN A 411 23.29 -14.54 -18.23
CA ASN A 411 23.43 -13.13 -17.88
C ASN A 411 24.33 -12.92 -16.63
N SER A 412 24.45 -11.67 -16.17
CA SER A 412 25.20 -11.29 -14.95
C SER A 412 24.69 -11.93 -13.65
N SER A 413 23.48 -12.49 -13.63
CA SER A 413 22.92 -13.27 -12.51
C SER A 413 23.05 -14.79 -12.69
N GLY A 414 23.79 -15.25 -13.71
CA GLY A 414 23.96 -16.68 -14.05
C GLY A 414 22.72 -17.34 -14.65
N LYS A 415 21.73 -16.56 -15.09
CA LYS A 415 20.45 -17.07 -15.61
C LYS A 415 20.36 -17.06 -17.13
N ILE A 416 19.54 -17.97 -17.67
CA ILE A 416 18.86 -17.83 -18.96
C ILE A 416 17.34 -17.94 -18.77
N THR A 417 16.57 -17.20 -19.56
CA THR A 417 15.12 -17.36 -19.65
C THR A 417 14.76 -18.13 -20.94
N VAL A 418 13.80 -19.05 -20.82
CA VAL A 418 13.49 -20.06 -21.85
C VAL A 418 11.99 -20.33 -21.91
N SER A 419 11.46 -20.42 -23.14
CA SER A 419 10.06 -20.78 -23.41
C SER A 419 10.00 -22.16 -24.09
N ALA A 420 9.29 -23.12 -23.51
CA ALA A 420 9.17 -24.48 -24.03
C ALA A 420 7.86 -25.14 -23.56
N MET A 421 7.37 -26.17 -24.27
CA MET A 421 6.12 -26.86 -23.90
C MET A 421 6.31 -27.75 -22.66
N PRO A 422 5.38 -27.72 -21.68
CA PRO A 422 5.35 -28.66 -20.56
C PRO A 422 5.48 -30.12 -20.99
N GLY A 423 6.29 -30.90 -20.26
CA GLY A 423 6.51 -32.33 -20.52
C GLY A 423 7.50 -32.66 -21.63
N PHE A 424 7.88 -31.70 -22.49
CA PHE A 424 8.98 -31.87 -23.45
C PHE A 424 10.34 -31.75 -22.75
N GLU A 425 11.39 -32.13 -23.46
CA GLU A 425 12.77 -32.10 -22.97
C GLU A 425 13.59 -30.99 -23.66
N LEU A 426 14.39 -30.31 -22.84
CA LEU A 426 15.43 -29.37 -23.23
C LEU A 426 16.78 -30.00 -22.96
N ASN A 427 17.53 -30.34 -24.00
CA ASN A 427 18.90 -30.80 -23.84
C ASN A 427 19.85 -29.59 -23.92
N TYR A 428 20.79 -29.51 -22.98
CA TYR A 428 21.83 -28.50 -22.95
C TYR A 428 23.20 -29.14 -23.14
N LYS A 429 23.99 -28.54 -24.03
CA LYS A 429 25.41 -28.83 -24.24
C LYS A 429 26.26 -27.61 -23.86
N LEU A 430 27.51 -27.85 -23.48
CA LEU A 430 28.57 -26.85 -23.45
C LEU A 430 28.97 -26.44 -24.89
N ARG A 431 29.77 -25.38 -25.03
CA ARG A 431 30.22 -24.87 -26.34
C ARG A 431 31.16 -25.83 -27.09
N ASP A 432 31.79 -26.78 -26.40
CA ASP A 432 32.55 -27.90 -26.97
C ASP A 432 31.68 -29.14 -27.26
N GLU A 433 30.38 -28.95 -27.45
CA GLU A 433 29.36 -29.96 -27.74
C GLU A 433 29.15 -31.07 -26.70
N ARG A 434 29.88 -31.08 -25.57
CA ARG A 434 29.61 -32.03 -24.48
C ARG A 434 28.22 -31.82 -23.89
N ASN A 435 27.47 -32.91 -23.73
CA ASN A 435 26.20 -32.91 -23.01
C ASN A 435 26.42 -32.43 -21.57
N LEU A 436 25.66 -31.43 -21.15
CA LEU A 436 25.65 -30.89 -19.78
C LEU A 436 24.52 -31.54 -18.99
N LEU A 437 23.27 -31.40 -19.44
CA LEU A 437 22.09 -32.07 -18.87
C LEU A 437 20.89 -32.07 -19.82
N THR A 438 19.87 -32.86 -19.46
CA THR A 438 18.52 -32.76 -20.05
C THR A 438 17.51 -32.33 -18.97
N ILE A 439 16.75 -31.28 -19.27
CA ILE A 439 15.72 -30.68 -18.42
C ILE A 439 14.34 -31.02 -19.02
N LYS A 440 13.57 -31.88 -18.36
CA LYS A 440 12.13 -31.99 -18.63
C LYS A 440 11.40 -30.73 -18.16
N VAL A 441 10.60 -30.12 -19.02
CA VAL A 441 9.90 -28.85 -18.75
C VAL A 441 8.76 -29.10 -17.76
N ASP A 442 8.76 -28.31 -16.69
CA ASP A 442 7.78 -28.39 -15.62
C ASP A 442 7.20 -27.00 -15.33
N LYS A 443 5.92 -26.81 -15.66
CA LYS A 443 5.19 -25.54 -15.48
C LYS A 443 5.10 -25.12 -14.01
N ASN A 444 5.26 -26.07 -13.10
CA ASN A 444 5.21 -25.86 -11.65
C ASN A 444 6.55 -25.35 -11.09
N LYS A 445 7.57 -25.15 -11.95
CA LYS A 445 8.93 -24.70 -11.58
C LYS A 445 9.38 -23.51 -12.44
N ALA A 446 8.85 -22.32 -12.13
CA ALA A 446 9.21 -21.05 -12.79
C ALA A 446 10.71 -20.66 -12.66
N LEU A 447 11.46 -21.34 -11.78
CA LEU A 447 12.92 -21.30 -11.71
C LEU A 447 13.45 -22.74 -11.60
N ARG A 448 14.46 -23.08 -12.40
CA ARG A 448 15.32 -24.26 -12.22
C ARG A 448 16.71 -23.83 -11.77
N ILE A 449 17.35 -24.64 -10.93
CA ILE A 449 18.68 -24.38 -10.36
C ILE A 449 19.59 -25.55 -10.73
N ILE A 450 20.58 -25.28 -11.57
CA ILE A 450 21.53 -26.28 -12.07
C ILE A 450 22.90 -26.04 -11.45
N ASP A 451 23.37 -27.02 -10.69
CA ASP A 451 24.72 -27.08 -10.15
C ASP A 451 25.62 -27.73 -11.20
N VAL A 452 26.68 -27.04 -11.66
CA VAL A 452 27.61 -27.53 -12.68
C VAL A 452 29.01 -27.63 -12.09
N ASP A 453 29.71 -28.74 -12.31
CA ASP A 453 31.13 -28.84 -11.97
C ASP A 453 31.97 -27.76 -12.70
N SER A 454 32.78 -27.04 -11.93
CA SER A 454 33.72 -26.04 -12.45
C SER A 454 34.75 -26.65 -13.40
N SER A 455 35.22 -27.88 -13.15
CA SER A 455 36.29 -28.49 -13.95
C SER A 455 35.85 -28.74 -15.40
N ALA A 456 34.58 -29.12 -15.61
CA ALA A 456 34.01 -29.30 -16.94
C ALA A 456 33.97 -27.99 -17.76
N ILE A 457 33.68 -26.85 -17.11
CA ILE A 457 33.63 -25.52 -17.73
C ILE A 457 35.05 -25.07 -18.13
N GLU A 458 36.03 -25.29 -17.27
CA GLU A 458 37.44 -25.04 -17.58
C GLU A 458 37.94 -25.92 -18.74
N GLN A 459 37.62 -27.21 -18.71
CA GLN A 459 37.95 -28.14 -19.80
C GLN A 459 37.34 -27.69 -21.12
N ALA A 460 36.09 -27.23 -21.15
CA ALA A 460 35.45 -26.72 -22.38
C ALA A 460 36.18 -25.48 -22.90
N SER A 461 36.60 -24.60 -21.98
CA SER A 461 37.38 -23.40 -22.28
C SER A 461 38.80 -23.72 -22.78
N LYS A 462 39.37 -24.86 -22.36
CA LYS A 462 40.68 -25.37 -22.81
C LYS A 462 40.57 -26.09 -24.16
N ASN A 463 39.59 -26.97 -24.35
CA ASN A 463 39.33 -27.72 -25.59
C ASN A 463 39.16 -26.79 -26.81
N ILE A 464 38.44 -25.68 -26.65
CA ILE A 464 38.20 -24.69 -27.71
C ILE A 464 39.49 -23.97 -28.15
N LYS A 465 40.54 -23.92 -27.32
CA LYS A 465 41.85 -23.35 -27.70
C LYS A 465 42.70 -24.28 -28.57
N VAL A 466 42.33 -25.56 -28.68
CA VAL A 466 43.06 -26.57 -29.47
C VAL A 466 42.37 -26.86 -30.81
N GLY A 467 41.06 -26.60 -30.91
CA GLY A 467 40.25 -26.83 -32.11
C GLY A 467 39.88 -25.55 -32.87
N SER A 468 40.70 -25.12 -33.83
CA SER A 468 40.45 -23.93 -34.65
C SER A 468 39.31 -24.11 -35.66
N LYS A 469 38.11 -23.61 -35.33
CA LYS A 469 37.28 -22.79 -36.26
C LYS A 469 36.13 -22.10 -35.54
N VAL A 470 35.98 -20.79 -35.79
CA VAL A 470 34.78 -20.03 -35.43
C VAL A 470 33.77 -20.18 -36.56
N TYR A 471 32.56 -20.62 -36.25
CA TYR A 471 31.44 -20.58 -37.19
C TYR A 471 30.73 -19.22 -37.07
N GLU A 472 30.98 -18.35 -38.03
CA GLU A 472 30.12 -17.20 -38.31
C GLU A 472 28.85 -17.62 -39.05
N THR A 473 27.90 -16.69 -39.20
CA THR A 473 26.55 -16.94 -39.69
C THR A 473 26.47 -17.24 -41.18
N GLN A 474 25.93 -18.42 -41.55
CA GLN A 474 25.31 -18.67 -42.86
C GLN A 474 24.02 -19.50 -42.72
N GLN A 475 23.21 -19.52 -43.77
CA GLN A 475 21.87 -20.11 -43.86
C GLN A 475 21.89 -21.63 -44.18
N PRO A 476 20.77 -22.36 -44.00
CA PRO A 476 20.77 -23.83 -44.07
C PRO A 476 20.76 -24.38 -45.50
N ILE A 477 21.54 -25.45 -45.72
CA ILE A 477 21.50 -26.32 -46.90
C ILE A 477 21.35 -27.79 -46.41
N ALA A 478 20.81 -28.66 -47.27
CA ALA A 478 20.32 -29.99 -46.93
C ALA A 478 21.40 -31.04 -46.53
N ILE A 479 20.91 -32.13 -45.93
CA ILE A 479 21.70 -33.29 -45.46
C ILE A 479 21.99 -34.26 -46.63
N PRO A 480 23.21 -34.81 -46.70
CA PRO A 480 23.39 -36.20 -47.14
C PRO A 480 24.03 -37.10 -46.05
N SER A 481 23.49 -38.33 -45.95
CA SER A 481 24.10 -39.63 -45.56
C SER A 481 25.26 -39.74 -44.54
N GLU A 482 25.16 -40.78 -43.71
CA GLU A 482 26.13 -41.15 -42.66
C GLU A 482 27.57 -41.43 -43.15
N SER A 483 28.55 -41.12 -42.30
CA SER A 483 29.82 -41.86 -42.26
C SER A 483 30.30 -42.07 -40.81
N LYS A 484 30.73 -43.29 -40.47
CA LYS A 484 31.03 -43.71 -39.09
C LYS A 484 32.40 -43.22 -38.61
N ARG A 485 32.48 -41.99 -38.08
CA ARG A 485 33.64 -41.57 -37.25
C ARG A 485 33.40 -41.93 -35.78
N LYS A 486 34.22 -42.86 -35.25
CA LYS A 486 34.33 -43.12 -33.81
C LYS A 486 34.91 -41.87 -33.13
N GLN A 487 34.07 -41.08 -32.44
CA GLN A 487 34.57 -40.07 -31.50
C GLN A 487 35.06 -40.74 -30.20
N PRO A 488 36.10 -40.20 -29.54
CA PRO A 488 36.56 -40.72 -28.26
C PRO A 488 35.48 -40.53 -27.18
N ILE A 489 35.36 -41.51 -26.28
CA ILE A 489 34.37 -41.49 -25.19
C ILE A 489 34.80 -40.45 -24.15
N GLN A 490 34.31 -39.23 -24.30
CA GLN A 490 34.50 -38.17 -23.31
C GLN A 490 33.66 -38.49 -22.06
N LYS A 491 34.24 -38.34 -20.87
CA LYS A 491 33.50 -38.53 -19.60
C LYS A 491 32.27 -37.61 -19.57
N PRO A 492 31.10 -38.09 -19.10
CA PRO A 492 29.93 -37.23 -18.89
C PRO A 492 30.27 -36.02 -18.02
N VAL A 493 29.70 -34.86 -18.33
CA VAL A 493 29.83 -33.69 -17.45
C VAL A 493 28.97 -33.91 -16.21
N GLU A 494 29.58 -33.86 -15.03
CA GLU A 494 28.84 -33.93 -13.78
C GLU A 494 28.08 -32.61 -13.55
N SER A 495 26.75 -32.68 -13.65
CA SER A 495 25.86 -31.59 -13.28
C SER A 495 24.57 -32.12 -12.67
N GLN A 496 24.02 -31.38 -11.72
CA GLN A 496 22.85 -31.76 -10.93
C GLN A 496 21.76 -30.69 -11.07
N ASP A 497 20.56 -31.11 -11.42
CA ASP A 497 19.36 -30.28 -11.21
C ASP A 497 19.07 -30.27 -9.70
N SER A 498 19.59 -29.24 -9.03
CA SER A 498 19.46 -28.94 -7.60
C SER A 498 18.27 -28.01 -7.32
N THR A 499 17.28 -27.96 -8.21
CA THR A 499 16.00 -27.28 -7.94
C THR A 499 15.35 -27.93 -6.72
N PRO A 500 15.03 -27.15 -5.65
CA PRO A 500 14.39 -27.70 -4.46
C PRO A 500 13.10 -28.44 -4.78
N LYS A 501 12.85 -29.53 -4.04
CA LYS A 501 11.52 -30.16 -3.98
C LYS A 501 10.50 -29.14 -3.47
N ARG A 502 9.27 -29.26 -3.95
CA ARG A 502 8.14 -28.39 -3.62
C ARG A 502 7.85 -28.40 -2.11
N ASP A 503 7.53 -27.25 -1.52
CA ASP A 503 7.26 -27.11 -0.09
C ASP A 503 5.98 -27.86 0.31
N GLU A 504 6.13 -29.08 0.84
CA GLU A 504 5.02 -29.85 1.39
C GLU A 504 4.61 -29.31 2.76
N LYS A 505 3.42 -28.70 2.85
CA LYS A 505 2.75 -28.45 4.12
C LYS A 505 1.70 -29.50 4.40
N VAL A 506 2.10 -30.49 5.19
CA VAL A 506 1.16 -31.41 5.85
C VAL A 506 0.21 -30.59 6.71
N LYS A 507 -1.09 -30.75 6.50
CA LYS A 507 -2.11 -30.39 7.49
C LYS A 507 -2.85 -31.66 7.88
N THR A 508 -3.02 -31.87 9.17
CA THR A 508 -3.93 -32.89 9.69
C THR A 508 -5.37 -32.54 9.30
N SER A 509 -6.19 -33.52 8.93
CA SER A 509 -7.65 -33.35 8.88
C SER A 509 -8.22 -33.20 10.29
N THR A 510 -9.50 -32.83 10.38
CA THR A 510 -10.28 -32.89 11.63
C THR A 510 -10.42 -34.31 12.20
N GLU A 511 -10.03 -35.34 11.43
CA GLU A 511 -10.09 -36.76 11.79
C GLU A 511 -8.69 -37.35 12.07
N GLY A 512 -7.65 -36.52 12.19
CA GLY A 512 -6.29 -36.96 12.56
C GLY A 512 -5.39 -37.44 11.41
N HIS A 513 -5.90 -37.59 10.19
CA HIS A 513 -5.09 -38.07 9.06
C HIS A 513 -4.19 -36.97 8.44
N PRO A 514 -2.90 -37.27 8.12
CA PRO A 514 -2.04 -36.35 7.39
C PRO A 514 -2.55 -36.09 5.96
N LYS A 515 -2.84 -34.82 5.63
CA LYS A 515 -3.22 -34.40 4.28
C LYS A 515 -2.10 -33.55 3.68
N THR A 516 -1.36 -34.12 2.73
CA THR A 516 -0.30 -33.42 1.99
C THR A 516 -0.94 -32.42 1.02
N ILE A 517 -1.00 -31.14 1.42
CA ILE A 517 -1.54 -30.09 0.55
C ILE A 517 -0.44 -29.60 -0.38
N VAL A 518 -0.52 -30.05 -1.63
CA VAL A 518 0.43 -29.72 -2.69
C VAL A 518 -0.05 -28.44 -3.39
N THR A 519 0.56 -27.28 -3.14
CA THR A 519 0.12 -25.99 -3.73
C THR A 519 0.73 -25.72 -5.11
N ASP A 520 -0.05 -25.84 -6.18
CA ASP A 520 0.43 -25.74 -7.59
C ASP A 520 0.60 -24.29 -8.09
N ASN A 521 -0.13 -23.36 -7.49
CA ASN A 521 0.00 -21.94 -7.80
C ASN A 521 0.85 -21.28 -6.72
N SER A 522 1.87 -20.51 -7.11
CA SER A 522 2.46 -19.55 -6.20
C SER A 522 1.42 -18.51 -5.81
N ASP A 523 1.23 -18.31 -4.51
CA ASP A 523 0.48 -17.15 -4.00
C ASP A 523 1.28 -15.90 -4.37
N ILE A 524 0.69 -15.01 -5.15
CA ILE A 524 1.27 -13.71 -5.54
C ILE A 524 0.61 -12.59 -4.74
N GLU A 525 1.36 -11.53 -4.46
CA GLU A 525 0.80 -10.25 -4.06
C GLU A 525 0.57 -9.38 -5.29
N PHE A 526 -0.58 -8.70 -5.34
CA PHE A 526 -0.91 -7.72 -6.37
C PHE A 526 -1.49 -6.46 -5.71
N LYS A 527 -1.24 -5.29 -6.30
CA LYS A 527 -1.70 -3.99 -5.79
C LYS A 527 -2.88 -3.49 -6.62
N VAL A 528 -3.94 -3.03 -5.96
CA VAL A 528 -5.03 -2.26 -6.58
C VAL A 528 -4.83 -0.79 -6.23
N LEU A 529 -4.83 0.07 -7.26
CA LEU A 529 -4.79 1.53 -7.14
C LEU A 529 -6.19 2.08 -7.42
N THR A 530 -6.68 2.92 -6.52
CA THR A 530 -8.05 3.41 -6.52
C THR A 530 -8.05 4.90 -6.78
N TYR A 531 -8.61 5.32 -7.90
CA TYR A 531 -8.75 6.71 -8.30
C TYR A 531 -10.19 7.15 -8.12
N ASP A 532 -10.38 8.39 -7.66
CA ASP A 532 -11.70 9.02 -7.68
C ASP A 532 -12.11 9.35 -9.12
N LYS A 533 -13.36 9.04 -9.49
CA LYS A 533 -13.93 9.38 -10.81
C LYS A 533 -13.99 10.89 -11.08
N VAL A 534 -14.14 11.72 -10.05
CA VAL A 534 -14.34 13.19 -10.22
C VAL A 534 -13.00 13.92 -10.32
N SER A 535 -12.15 13.81 -9.29
CA SER A 535 -10.84 14.47 -9.25
C SER A 535 -9.74 13.75 -10.04
N HIS A 536 -9.96 12.50 -10.44
CA HIS A 536 -8.95 11.60 -11.02
C HIS A 536 -7.67 11.42 -10.18
N GLN A 537 -7.71 11.75 -8.88
CA GLN A 537 -6.59 11.55 -7.96
C GLN A 537 -6.68 10.21 -7.22
N LEU A 538 -5.54 9.71 -6.71
CA LEU A 538 -5.49 8.54 -5.82
C LEU A 538 -6.33 8.78 -4.56
N ALA A 539 -7.36 7.97 -4.35
CA ALA A 539 -8.39 8.22 -3.35
C ALA A 539 -8.50 7.05 -2.35
N SER A 540 -8.10 7.30 -1.11
CA SER A 540 -8.44 6.45 0.05
C SER A 540 -9.92 6.56 0.43
N ASP A 541 -10.36 5.64 1.29
CA ASP A 541 -11.73 5.55 1.85
C ASP A 541 -12.83 5.28 0.81
N CYS A 542 -12.48 4.76 -0.37
CA CYS A 542 -13.44 4.37 -1.42
C CYS A 542 -13.65 2.86 -1.41
N GLU A 543 -14.88 2.39 -1.64
CA GLU A 543 -15.22 0.97 -1.65
C GLU A 543 -15.19 0.36 -3.05
N TYR A 544 -14.72 -0.87 -3.14
CA TYR A 544 -14.88 -1.76 -4.29
C TYR A 544 -15.06 -3.20 -3.82
N VAL A 545 -15.78 -4.01 -4.59
CA VAL A 545 -15.93 -5.45 -4.35
C VAL A 545 -14.91 -6.19 -5.22
N LEU A 546 -14.16 -7.12 -4.65
CA LEU A 546 -13.29 -8.05 -5.39
C LEU A 546 -13.90 -9.45 -5.37
N GLU A 547 -14.00 -10.07 -6.53
CA GLU A 547 -14.42 -11.45 -6.72
C GLU A 547 -13.20 -12.31 -7.06
N TYR A 548 -12.98 -13.38 -6.29
CA TYR A 548 -11.89 -14.33 -6.50
C TYR A 548 -12.42 -15.75 -6.23
N LYS A 549 -12.29 -16.65 -7.22
CA LYS A 549 -12.84 -18.02 -7.16
C LYS A 549 -14.32 -18.03 -6.69
N GLY A 550 -15.16 -17.22 -7.34
CA GLY A 550 -16.59 -17.04 -7.02
C GLY A 550 -16.90 -16.27 -5.72
N ASN A 551 -15.93 -16.08 -4.82
CA ASN A 551 -16.13 -15.41 -3.55
C ASN A 551 -16.00 -13.89 -3.72
N LYS A 552 -17.11 -13.16 -3.55
CA LYS A 552 -17.14 -11.69 -3.50
C LYS A 552 -16.84 -11.16 -2.11
N LYS A 553 -16.04 -10.09 -2.02
CA LYS A 553 -15.70 -9.41 -0.76
C LYS A 553 -15.54 -7.90 -0.96
N SER A 554 -16.07 -7.09 -0.04
CA SER A 554 -15.82 -5.64 -0.02
C SER A 554 -14.41 -5.29 0.45
N HIS A 555 -13.79 -4.31 -0.20
CA HIS A 555 -12.48 -3.77 0.13
C HIS A 555 -12.50 -2.24 0.05
N ILE A 556 -12.06 -1.58 1.12
CA ILE A 556 -11.81 -0.14 1.13
C ILE A 556 -10.37 0.17 0.68
N SER A 557 -10.20 1.18 -0.18
CA SER A 557 -8.90 1.70 -0.64
C SER A 557 -8.13 2.46 0.44
N GLY A 558 -6.82 2.61 0.27
CA GLY A 558 -5.98 3.42 1.17
C GLY A 558 -5.24 2.64 2.27
N VAL A 559 -5.56 1.36 2.46
CA VAL A 559 -5.03 0.53 3.55
C VAL A 559 -3.51 0.27 3.42
N SER A 560 -2.96 0.29 2.20
CA SER A 560 -1.54 0.03 1.94
C SER A 560 -0.77 1.27 1.46
N GLY A 561 -1.25 2.47 1.79
CA GLY A 561 -0.84 3.75 1.18
C GLY A 561 -2.01 4.40 0.44
N ILE A 562 -1.96 5.70 0.17
CA ILE A 562 -3.15 6.43 -0.31
C ILE A 562 -3.64 5.91 -1.68
N GLY A 563 -4.94 5.63 -1.76
CA GLY A 563 -5.58 4.95 -2.90
C GLY A 563 -5.16 3.48 -3.10
N ALA A 564 -4.10 3.01 -2.45
CA ALA A 564 -3.50 1.70 -2.69
C ALA A 564 -4.02 0.62 -1.72
N LYS A 565 -4.06 -0.62 -2.21
CA LYS A 565 -4.27 -1.81 -1.38
C LYS A 565 -3.57 -3.02 -1.97
N ASN A 566 -2.76 -3.71 -1.16
CA ASN A 566 -2.21 -5.00 -1.52
C ASN A 566 -3.24 -6.12 -1.24
N HIS A 567 -3.31 -7.07 -2.15
CA HIS A 567 -4.12 -8.27 -2.09
C HIS A 567 -3.26 -9.51 -2.32
N LYS A 568 -3.79 -10.68 -2.00
CA LYS A 568 -3.17 -11.98 -2.29
C LYS A 568 -4.11 -12.80 -3.17
N GLY A 569 -3.55 -13.46 -4.17
CA GLY A 569 -4.25 -14.38 -5.04
C GLY A 569 -3.25 -15.36 -5.65
N GLN A 570 -3.69 -16.20 -6.58
CA GLN A 570 -2.85 -17.23 -7.18
C GLN A 570 -2.58 -16.93 -8.65
N SER A 571 -1.34 -17.11 -9.08
CA SER A 571 -0.94 -16.96 -10.48
C SER A 571 -1.84 -17.82 -11.39
N GLY A 572 -2.27 -17.26 -12.53
CA GLY A 572 -3.18 -17.90 -13.48
C GLY A 572 -4.66 -17.87 -13.10
N GLN A 573 -5.05 -17.36 -11.93
CA GLN A 573 -6.47 -17.22 -11.55
C GLN A 573 -7.06 -15.89 -12.02
N THR A 574 -8.32 -15.90 -12.44
CA THR A 574 -9.08 -14.68 -12.74
C THR A 574 -9.61 -14.02 -11.48
N ILE A 575 -9.53 -12.69 -11.42
CA ILE A 575 -10.27 -11.83 -10.50
C ILE A 575 -11.19 -10.88 -11.28
N LYS A 576 -12.27 -10.44 -10.64
CA LYS A 576 -13.09 -9.31 -11.08
C LYS A 576 -13.13 -8.24 -9.99
N ILE A 577 -13.20 -6.98 -10.35
CA ILE A 577 -13.36 -5.86 -9.41
C ILE A 577 -14.57 -5.02 -9.84
N PHE A 578 -15.42 -4.68 -8.87
CA PHE A 578 -16.68 -3.98 -9.06
C PHE A 578 -16.77 -2.72 -8.18
N GLU A 579 -17.51 -1.71 -8.65
CA GLU A 579 -18.08 -0.66 -7.80
C GLU A 579 -19.56 -1.02 -7.57
N ASN A 580 -19.96 -1.28 -6.32
CA ASN A 580 -21.26 -1.88 -6.01
C ASN A 580 -21.45 -3.17 -6.83
N ASN A 581 -22.39 -3.18 -7.79
CA ASN A 581 -22.61 -4.30 -8.73
C ASN A 581 -21.98 -4.08 -10.12
N ASN A 582 -21.43 -2.90 -10.41
CA ASN A 582 -20.91 -2.53 -11.73
C ASN A 582 -19.47 -3.05 -11.91
N LEU A 583 -19.23 -3.87 -12.94
CA LEU A 583 -17.89 -4.40 -13.23
C LEU A 583 -16.95 -3.29 -13.72
N LEU A 584 -15.83 -3.08 -13.01
CA LEU A 584 -14.79 -2.12 -13.38
C LEU A 584 -13.68 -2.76 -14.22
N THR A 585 -13.29 -4.00 -13.87
CA THR A 585 -12.22 -4.73 -14.56
C THR A 585 -12.24 -6.23 -14.24
N GLN A 586 -11.75 -7.04 -15.17
CA GLN A 586 -11.53 -8.48 -15.03
C GLN A 586 -10.12 -8.82 -15.53
N ILE A 587 -9.29 -9.43 -14.68
CA ILE A 587 -7.86 -9.65 -14.95
C ILE A 587 -7.45 -11.06 -14.51
N VAL A 588 -6.60 -11.71 -15.31
CA VAL A 588 -5.87 -12.93 -14.91
C VAL A 588 -4.62 -12.51 -14.13
N LEU A 589 -4.49 -13.01 -12.91
CA LEU A 589 -3.36 -12.74 -12.03
C LEU A 589 -2.05 -13.32 -12.60
N GLN A 590 -1.01 -12.50 -12.65
CA GLN A 590 0.32 -12.89 -13.15
C GLN A 590 1.40 -12.41 -12.20
N LYS A 591 2.49 -13.17 -12.07
CA LYS A 591 3.66 -12.76 -11.27
C LYS A 591 4.25 -11.46 -11.85
N ASP A 592 4.69 -10.57 -10.97
CA ASP A 592 5.34 -9.28 -11.30
C ASP A 592 4.44 -8.33 -12.15
N MET A 593 3.12 -8.51 -12.06
CA MET A 593 2.13 -7.66 -12.75
C MET A 593 2.13 -6.20 -12.26
N GLN A 594 1.80 -5.28 -13.16
CA GLN A 594 1.60 -3.87 -12.82
C GLN A 594 0.36 -3.68 -11.91
N PRO A 595 0.33 -2.63 -11.07
CA PRO A 595 -0.83 -2.35 -10.23
C PRO A 595 -2.12 -2.14 -11.03
N ILE A 596 -3.23 -2.70 -10.54
CA ILE A 596 -4.54 -2.62 -11.18
C ILE A 596 -5.19 -1.29 -10.83
N SER A 597 -5.25 -0.36 -11.78
CA SER A 597 -5.94 0.93 -11.61
C SER A 597 -7.45 0.79 -11.83
N ILE A 598 -8.24 1.12 -10.80
CA ILE A 598 -9.70 1.23 -10.86
C ILE A 598 -10.13 2.67 -10.62
N HIS A 599 -11.26 3.07 -11.22
CA HIS A 599 -11.89 4.36 -11.00
C HIS A 599 -13.25 4.16 -10.33
N VAL A 600 -13.44 4.78 -9.17
CA VAL A 600 -14.66 4.68 -8.36
C VAL A 600 -15.13 6.06 -7.92
N THR A 601 -16.43 6.24 -7.71
CA THR A 601 -16.95 7.48 -7.13
C THR A 601 -16.45 7.57 -5.68
N LYS A 602 -15.64 8.57 -5.35
CA LYS A 602 -15.30 8.83 -3.95
C LYS A 602 -16.60 9.16 -3.19
N PRO A 603 -16.85 8.58 -2.01
CA PRO A 603 -18.02 8.94 -1.21
C PRO A 603 -18.03 10.44 -0.94
N ASP A 604 -19.12 11.13 -1.31
CA ASP A 604 -19.26 12.54 -0.98
C ASP A 604 -19.55 12.69 0.51
N PHE A 605 -18.54 13.16 1.23
CA PHE A 605 -18.61 13.42 2.66
C PHE A 605 -19.33 14.74 2.99
N SER A 606 -19.89 15.46 2.00
CA SER A 606 -20.77 16.61 2.26
C SER A 606 -22.16 16.20 2.77
N GLN A 607 -22.65 15.03 2.38
CA GLN A 607 -23.95 14.51 2.81
C GLN A 607 -23.80 13.51 3.97
N LEU A 608 -24.70 13.60 4.96
CA LEU A 608 -24.73 12.66 6.08
C LEU A 608 -25.51 11.39 5.68
N ARG A 609 -24.88 10.22 5.79
CA ARG A 609 -25.55 8.92 5.66
C ARG A 609 -25.88 8.36 7.04
N VAL A 610 -27.09 7.84 7.21
CA VAL A 610 -27.55 7.25 8.49
C VAL A 610 -26.60 6.14 8.98
N SER A 611 -26.46 5.99 10.30
CA SER A 611 -25.66 4.93 10.91
C SER A 611 -26.19 3.53 10.58
N GLY A 612 -25.33 2.51 10.55
CA GLY A 612 -25.73 1.17 10.10
C GLY A 612 -24.58 0.18 9.99
N ALA A 613 -24.92 -1.10 9.87
CA ALA A 613 -23.96 -2.21 9.83
C ALA A 613 -23.03 -2.19 8.60
N ASP A 614 -23.39 -1.46 7.55
CA ASP A 614 -22.54 -1.09 6.41
C ASP A 614 -21.26 -0.35 6.86
N TRP A 615 -21.37 0.62 7.77
CA TRP A 615 -20.25 1.39 8.30
C TRP A 615 -19.16 0.54 8.98
N CYS A 616 -19.48 -0.67 9.44
CA CYS A 616 -18.49 -1.58 10.03
C CYS A 616 -17.43 -2.08 9.03
N GLY A 617 -17.76 -2.08 7.73
CA GLY A 617 -16.84 -2.36 6.63
C GLY A 617 -15.90 -1.19 6.29
N LEU A 618 -16.23 0.03 6.74
CA LEU A 618 -15.43 1.22 6.48
C LEU A 618 -14.22 1.33 7.43
N PHE A 619 -13.22 2.08 6.98
CA PHE A 619 -12.01 2.47 7.74
C PHE A 619 -11.28 1.27 8.38
N LEU A 620 -11.19 0.13 7.67
CA LEU A 620 -10.69 -1.14 8.20
C LEU A 620 -9.35 -1.03 8.96
N GLN A 621 -9.26 -1.77 10.06
CA GLN A 621 -8.02 -1.94 10.83
C GLN A 621 -7.02 -2.86 10.11
N SER A 622 -5.74 -2.71 10.43
CA SER A 622 -4.68 -3.65 10.01
C SER A 622 -4.45 -4.73 11.07
N SER A 623 -3.91 -5.87 10.65
CA SER A 623 -3.33 -6.93 11.48
C SER A 623 -1.84 -7.16 11.18
N SER A 624 -1.20 -6.26 10.42
CA SER A 624 0.20 -6.35 10.02
C SER A 624 1.13 -5.66 11.02
N LEU A 625 2.19 -6.35 11.43
CA LEU A 625 3.25 -5.77 12.28
C LEU A 625 4.04 -4.66 11.57
N ASN A 626 4.05 -4.64 10.23
CA ASN A 626 4.74 -3.60 9.47
C ASN A 626 4.10 -2.21 9.64
N ASP A 627 2.82 -2.14 10.00
CA ASP A 627 2.07 -0.89 10.18
C ASP A 627 2.21 -0.28 11.58
N LEU A 628 2.93 -0.96 12.50
CA LEU A 628 3.30 -0.44 13.81
C LEU A 628 4.33 0.70 13.71
N ALA A 629 4.40 1.55 14.73
CA ALA A 629 5.43 2.59 14.87
C ALA A 629 6.64 2.07 15.66
N GLU A 630 7.84 2.52 15.31
CA GLU A 630 9.04 2.27 16.12
C GLU A 630 9.00 3.10 17.43
N PRO A 631 9.64 2.62 18.52
CA PRO A 631 10.38 1.37 18.67
C PRO A 631 9.47 0.13 18.90
N PHE A 632 8.17 0.34 19.14
CA PHE A 632 7.24 -0.75 19.48
C PHE A 632 7.13 -1.80 18.36
N LYS A 633 7.23 -1.39 17.09
CA LYS A 633 7.25 -2.29 15.93
C LYS A 633 8.38 -3.31 15.99
N THR A 634 9.63 -2.87 16.19
CA THR A 634 10.79 -3.75 16.36
C THR A 634 10.56 -4.71 17.53
N ASN A 635 10.14 -4.17 18.68
CA ASN A 635 9.93 -4.94 19.91
C ASN A 635 8.83 -6.01 19.78
N ALA A 636 7.65 -5.64 19.29
CA ALA A 636 6.54 -6.55 19.02
C ALA A 636 6.92 -7.61 17.97
N THR A 637 7.71 -7.24 16.95
CA THR A 637 8.19 -8.19 15.94
C THR A 637 9.14 -9.22 16.54
N LYS A 638 10.11 -8.81 17.37
CA LYS A 638 11.00 -9.73 18.09
C LYS A 638 10.22 -10.68 19.00
N PHE A 639 9.35 -10.14 19.85
CA PHE A 639 8.56 -10.91 20.82
C PHE A 639 7.64 -11.94 20.13
N ILE A 640 6.89 -11.52 19.11
CA ILE A 640 5.95 -12.40 18.39
C ILE A 640 6.68 -13.45 17.55
N ASN A 641 7.84 -13.12 16.96
CA ASN A 641 8.64 -14.10 16.22
C ASN A 641 9.31 -15.11 17.17
N GLY A 642 9.84 -14.67 18.31
CA GLY A 642 10.38 -15.58 19.34
C GLY A 642 9.33 -16.59 19.82
N MET A 643 8.11 -16.13 20.11
CA MET A 643 6.98 -16.99 20.46
C MET A 643 6.66 -18.00 19.34
N LYS A 644 6.55 -17.55 18.09
CA LYS A 644 6.25 -18.44 16.94
C LYS A 644 7.34 -19.47 16.69
N ASN A 645 8.61 -19.09 16.81
CA ASN A 645 9.75 -19.98 16.66
C ASN A 645 9.77 -21.08 17.74
N ALA A 646 9.30 -20.76 18.96
CA ALA A 646 9.09 -21.72 20.04
C ALA A 646 7.85 -22.64 19.85
N GLY A 647 7.12 -22.51 18.73
CA GLY A 647 5.89 -23.26 18.46
C GLY A 647 4.66 -22.78 19.25
N ILE A 648 4.66 -21.53 19.73
CA ILE A 648 3.49 -20.89 20.34
C ILE A 648 2.56 -20.38 19.23
N ASN A 649 1.26 -20.67 19.37
CA ASN A 649 0.26 -20.22 18.42
C ASN A 649 -0.12 -18.77 18.72
N VAL A 650 0.25 -17.84 17.82
CA VAL A 650 -0.03 -16.40 17.95
C VAL A 650 -0.81 -15.91 16.73
N VAL A 651 -2.07 -15.52 16.95
CA VAL A 651 -2.98 -14.95 15.95
C VAL A 651 -3.20 -13.47 16.23
N ILE A 652 -2.93 -12.61 15.25
CA ILE A 652 -3.05 -11.14 15.38
C ILE A 652 -4.41 -10.68 14.84
N ASN A 653 -5.17 -9.95 15.66
CA ASN A 653 -6.50 -9.42 15.35
C ASN A 653 -6.45 -7.94 14.94
N THR A 654 -5.59 -7.15 15.58
CA THR A 654 -5.39 -5.72 15.32
C THR A 654 -3.93 -5.35 15.52
N THR A 655 -3.40 -4.43 14.72
CA THR A 655 -2.17 -3.67 15.01
C THR A 655 -2.49 -2.17 14.97
N TRP A 656 -2.83 -1.64 13.80
CA TRP A 656 -3.28 -0.26 13.62
C TRP A 656 -4.80 -0.18 13.46
N ARG A 657 -5.44 0.76 14.16
CA ARG A 657 -6.88 1.06 14.07
C ARG A 657 -7.05 2.54 13.73
N PRO A 658 -7.60 2.91 12.55
CA PRO A 658 -7.84 4.31 12.20
C PRO A 658 -8.74 5.02 13.22
N ASP A 659 -8.53 6.32 13.42
CA ASP A 659 -9.36 7.12 14.34
C ASP A 659 -10.82 7.14 13.93
N LYS A 660 -11.09 7.24 12.63
CA LYS A 660 -12.44 7.12 12.04
C LYS A 660 -13.15 5.82 12.47
N ARG A 661 -12.44 4.68 12.46
CA ARG A 661 -12.98 3.39 12.93
C ARG A 661 -13.19 3.39 14.45
N SER A 662 -12.26 4.00 15.18
CA SER A 662 -12.32 4.07 16.65
C SER A 662 -13.48 4.95 17.13
N TYR A 663 -13.74 6.06 16.42
CA TYR A 663 -14.93 6.89 16.56
C TYR A 663 -16.22 6.07 16.35
N LEU A 664 -16.34 5.36 15.23
CA LEU A 664 -17.52 4.52 14.96
C LEU A 664 -17.71 3.42 16.01
N MET A 665 -16.65 2.67 16.35
CA MET A 665 -16.69 1.61 17.37
C MET A 665 -17.04 2.17 18.77
N TYR A 666 -16.49 3.33 19.14
CA TYR A 666 -16.73 3.97 20.43
C TYR A 666 -18.18 4.42 20.56
N TYR A 667 -18.69 5.20 19.59
CA TYR A 667 -20.03 5.77 19.70
C TYR A 667 -21.14 4.76 19.40
N SER A 668 -20.95 3.79 18.50
CA SER A 668 -21.91 2.68 18.37
C SER A 668 -22.04 1.89 19.67
N THR A 669 -20.92 1.63 20.36
CA THR A 669 -20.89 0.93 21.65
C THR A 669 -21.46 1.80 22.78
N ALA A 670 -21.19 3.10 22.79
CA ALA A 670 -21.74 4.03 23.78
C ALA A 670 -23.28 4.14 23.66
N ILE A 671 -23.82 4.26 22.44
CA ILE A 671 -25.26 4.25 22.20
C ILE A 671 -25.85 2.87 22.55
N ALA A 672 -25.24 1.78 22.09
CA ALA A 672 -25.73 0.42 22.33
C ALA A 672 -25.81 0.07 23.83
N ARG A 673 -24.85 0.56 24.64
CA ARG A 673 -24.79 0.43 26.10
C ARG A 673 -25.49 1.58 26.85
N GLY A 674 -26.27 2.44 26.18
CA GLY A 674 -27.04 3.52 26.79
C GLY A 674 -26.23 4.66 27.43
N LYS A 675 -24.92 4.74 27.18
CA LYS A 675 -24.00 5.71 27.80
C LYS A 675 -23.96 7.09 27.11
N ILE A 676 -24.60 7.22 25.95
CA ILE A 676 -24.77 8.50 25.25
C ILE A 676 -26.05 8.47 24.41
N ALA A 677 -26.74 9.61 24.31
CA ALA A 677 -27.86 9.78 23.40
C ALA A 677 -27.39 10.06 21.96
N VAL A 678 -28.19 9.66 20.98
CA VAL A 678 -27.82 9.69 19.55
C VAL A 678 -27.59 11.10 19.01
N ASP A 679 -28.28 12.09 19.58
CA ASP A 679 -28.17 13.53 19.32
C ASP A 679 -27.00 14.21 20.07
N LYS A 680 -26.30 13.48 20.94
CA LYS A 680 -25.16 13.98 21.73
C LYS A 680 -23.83 13.41 21.27
N VAL A 681 -23.80 12.62 20.20
CA VAL A 681 -22.55 12.19 19.56
C VAL A 681 -21.95 13.35 18.75
N PRO A 682 -20.73 13.84 19.07
CA PRO A 682 -20.11 14.91 18.30
C PRO A 682 -19.70 14.43 16.90
N PRO A 683 -19.79 15.28 15.86
CA PRO A 683 -19.33 14.94 14.51
C PRO A 683 -17.82 14.70 14.47
N PHE A 684 -17.34 13.92 13.48
CA PHE A 684 -15.93 13.55 13.37
C PHE A 684 -15.38 13.80 11.95
N PRO A 685 -14.17 14.41 11.81
CA PRO A 685 -13.60 14.74 10.51
C PRO A 685 -13.51 13.53 9.55
N GLY A 686 -14.15 13.67 8.38
CA GLY A 686 -14.17 12.65 7.34
C GLY A 686 -14.97 11.39 7.70
N VAL A 687 -15.96 11.48 8.60
CA VAL A 687 -16.96 10.45 8.89
C VAL A 687 -18.36 11.07 8.90
N SER A 688 -18.96 11.18 7.71
CA SER A 688 -20.27 11.83 7.49
C SER A 688 -21.44 10.92 7.85
N ILE A 689 -21.49 10.55 9.12
CA ILE A 689 -22.50 9.67 9.70
C ILE A 689 -23.57 10.50 10.41
N ASP A 690 -24.83 10.29 10.03
CA ASP A 690 -25.96 10.73 10.85
C ASP A 690 -26.26 9.64 11.90
N TRP A 691 -25.97 9.96 13.16
CA TRP A 691 -26.32 9.09 14.28
C TRP A 691 -27.81 9.16 14.64
N THR A 692 -28.56 10.18 14.22
CA THR A 692 -29.95 10.43 14.65
C THR A 692 -31.01 9.71 13.83
N HIS A 693 -30.67 9.24 12.62
CA HIS A 693 -31.57 8.69 11.60
C HIS A 693 -32.64 9.69 11.16
N ASN A 694 -32.21 10.91 10.80
CA ASN A 694 -33.08 12.06 10.56
C ASN A 694 -34.09 12.26 11.70
N GLY A 695 -33.59 12.23 12.94
CA GLY A 695 -34.38 12.31 14.18
C GLY A 695 -35.07 11.01 14.62
N LYS A 696 -35.06 9.93 13.83
CA LYS A 696 -35.71 8.64 14.17
C LYS A 696 -34.92 7.83 15.21
N LYS A 697 -34.92 8.31 16.45
CA LYS A 697 -34.19 7.79 17.63
C LYS A 697 -34.25 6.26 17.82
N ALA A 698 -35.38 5.61 17.50
CA ALA A 698 -35.52 4.15 17.63
C ALA A 698 -34.65 3.40 16.61
N GLU A 699 -34.71 3.77 15.33
CA GLU A 699 -33.90 3.17 14.26
C GLU A 699 -32.42 3.50 14.44
N ALA A 700 -32.09 4.70 14.91
CA ALA A 700 -30.74 5.09 15.29
C ALA A 700 -30.11 4.18 16.36
N VAL A 701 -30.84 3.89 17.44
CA VAL A 701 -30.36 2.98 18.51
C VAL A 701 -30.23 1.54 18.00
N LYS A 702 -31.18 1.08 17.19
CA LYS A 702 -31.18 -0.25 16.54
C LYS A 702 -29.99 -0.42 15.60
N ALA A 703 -29.69 0.58 14.77
CA ALA A 703 -28.53 0.61 13.88
C ALA A 703 -27.20 0.65 14.65
N ALA A 704 -27.09 1.47 15.70
CA ALA A 704 -25.91 1.50 16.55
C ALA A 704 -25.67 0.17 17.28
N LYS A 705 -26.73 -0.53 17.72
CA LYS A 705 -26.64 -1.90 18.27
C LYS A 705 -26.15 -2.90 17.22
N ALA A 706 -26.68 -2.85 15.99
CA ALA A 706 -26.22 -3.69 14.88
C ALA A 706 -24.73 -3.44 14.53
N MET A 707 -24.28 -2.18 14.59
CA MET A 707 -22.86 -1.84 14.43
C MET A 707 -21.99 -2.42 15.54
N HIS A 708 -22.38 -2.23 16.81
CA HIS A 708 -21.67 -2.76 17.97
C HIS A 708 -21.54 -4.30 17.91
N GLN A 709 -22.62 -5.01 17.54
CA GLN A 709 -22.63 -6.45 17.31
C GLN A 709 -21.69 -6.85 16.16
N LYS A 710 -21.77 -6.18 14.99
CA LYS A 710 -20.94 -6.50 13.82
C LYS A 710 -19.46 -6.15 14.00
N TYR A 711 -19.12 -5.25 14.92
CA TYR A 711 -17.73 -5.03 15.35
C TYR A 711 -17.20 -6.11 16.31
N GLY A 712 -18.06 -6.98 16.85
CA GLY A 712 -17.65 -8.09 17.72
C GLY A 712 -17.09 -7.65 19.08
N ILE A 713 -17.50 -6.49 19.58
CA ILE A 713 -16.87 -5.82 20.73
C ILE A 713 -17.19 -6.54 22.05
N GLY A 714 -18.38 -7.15 22.20
CA GLY A 714 -18.82 -7.78 23.45
C GLY A 714 -18.83 -6.75 24.59
N ASP A 715 -18.36 -7.14 25.78
CA ASP A 715 -18.25 -6.25 26.95
C ASP A 715 -16.93 -5.47 27.05
N ASN A 716 -15.99 -5.71 26.14
CA ASN A 716 -14.65 -5.09 26.18
C ASN A 716 -14.71 -3.54 26.20
N PRO A 717 -13.70 -2.87 26.79
CA PRO A 717 -13.57 -1.43 26.70
C PRO A 717 -13.35 -0.99 25.24
N VAL A 718 -13.71 0.26 24.93
CA VAL A 718 -13.36 0.89 23.66
C VAL A 718 -12.76 2.25 23.96
N GLY A 719 -11.53 2.48 23.50
CA GLY A 719 -10.89 3.79 23.63
C GLY A 719 -11.55 4.84 22.73
N LYS A 720 -11.58 6.09 23.18
CA LYS A 720 -11.94 7.24 22.33
C LYS A 720 -10.98 7.34 21.13
N PRO A 721 -11.42 7.87 19.97
CA PRO A 721 -10.51 8.20 18.86
C PRO A 721 -9.34 9.10 19.34
N GLY A 722 -8.18 8.98 18.69
CA GLY A 722 -6.91 9.62 19.07
C GLY A 722 -6.30 9.12 20.39
N SER A 723 -7.06 8.39 21.21
CA SER A 723 -6.69 8.06 22.59
C SER A 723 -6.09 6.66 22.73
N SER A 724 -6.47 5.71 21.88
CA SER A 724 -5.99 4.32 21.93
C SER A 724 -4.60 4.18 21.34
N ASN A 725 -3.76 3.31 21.92
CA ASN A 725 -2.45 2.99 21.35
C ASN A 725 -2.53 2.30 19.97
N HIS A 726 -3.68 1.74 19.56
CA HIS A 726 -3.87 1.31 18.18
C HIS A 726 -3.97 2.47 17.18
N ASN A 727 -4.44 3.66 17.60
CA ASN A 727 -4.43 4.84 16.75
C ASN A 727 -2.97 5.27 16.50
N ARG A 728 -2.19 5.31 17.59
CA ARG A 728 -0.76 5.64 17.61
C ARG A 728 0.15 4.57 17.00
N LYS A 729 -0.39 3.42 16.56
CA LYS A 729 0.36 2.28 16.00
C LYS A 729 1.33 1.62 17.01
N MET A 730 1.04 1.69 18.31
CA MET A 730 1.87 1.18 19.42
C MET A 730 1.17 0.09 20.25
N ALA A 731 0.30 -0.70 19.60
CA ALA A 731 -0.42 -1.82 20.23
C ALA A 731 -0.70 -2.98 19.25
N VAL A 732 -0.90 -4.19 19.79
CA VAL A 732 -1.31 -5.42 19.10
C VAL A 732 -2.42 -6.10 19.89
N ASP A 733 -3.55 -6.37 19.25
CA ASP A 733 -4.55 -7.31 19.78
C ASP A 733 -4.20 -8.69 19.26
N MET A 734 -3.94 -9.67 20.13
CA MET A 734 -3.58 -11.02 19.72
C MET A 734 -4.10 -12.13 20.64
N LYS A 735 -4.52 -13.24 20.03
CA LYS A 735 -4.83 -14.50 20.74
C LYS A 735 -3.57 -15.37 20.77
N ILE A 736 -3.17 -15.78 21.97
CA ILE A 736 -1.99 -16.60 22.23
C ILE A 736 -2.43 -17.94 22.85
N SER A 737 -1.92 -19.06 22.34
CA SER A 737 -2.18 -20.40 22.89
C SER A 737 -0.99 -21.36 22.64
N ASN A 738 -1.02 -22.57 23.21
CA ASN A 738 0.09 -23.55 23.13
C ASN A 738 1.43 -23.03 23.69
N TYR A 739 1.39 -22.26 24.78
CA TYR A 739 2.57 -21.60 25.36
C TYR A 739 3.24 -22.36 26.51
N ILE A 740 2.51 -23.23 27.24
CA ILE A 740 3.05 -23.91 28.43
C ILE A 740 4.16 -24.89 28.01
N GLY A 741 5.28 -24.84 28.74
CA GLY A 741 6.46 -25.68 28.53
C GLY A 741 7.37 -25.21 27.39
N LYS A 742 6.99 -24.20 26.60
CA LYS A 742 7.79 -23.70 25.48
C LYS A 742 8.97 -22.86 25.97
N VAL A 743 10.10 -22.91 25.26
CA VAL A 743 11.26 -22.04 25.49
C VAL A 743 11.31 -21.00 24.39
N VAL A 744 11.17 -19.73 24.76
CA VAL A 744 11.19 -18.59 23.85
C VAL A 744 12.56 -17.93 23.90
N THR A 745 13.24 -17.86 22.76
CA THR A 745 14.55 -17.21 22.61
C THR A 745 14.40 -15.87 21.88
N ILE A 746 14.89 -14.79 22.47
CA ILE A 746 14.88 -13.42 21.91
C ILE A 746 16.24 -12.79 22.20
N ASP A 747 16.91 -12.23 21.18
CA ASP A 747 18.22 -11.58 21.29
C ASP A 747 19.31 -12.43 21.98
N GLY A 748 19.21 -13.76 21.86
CA GLY A 748 20.10 -14.75 22.47
C GLY A 748 19.64 -15.28 23.84
N GLU A 749 18.85 -14.52 24.58
CA GLU A 749 18.32 -14.94 25.88
C GLU A 749 17.12 -15.89 25.73
N SER A 750 17.08 -16.96 26.52
CA SER A 750 16.04 -18.01 26.44
C SER A 750 15.22 -18.12 27.73
N THR A 751 13.90 -17.93 27.63
CA THR A 751 12.96 -18.00 28.76
C THR A 751 12.00 -19.18 28.60
N LYS A 752 11.91 -20.05 29.61
CA LYS A 752 10.91 -21.14 29.66
C LYS A 752 9.57 -20.61 30.17
N ILE A 753 8.53 -20.69 29.34
CA ILE A 753 7.18 -20.27 29.70
C ILE A 753 6.49 -21.39 30.47
N THR A 754 6.24 -21.19 31.77
CA THR A 754 5.50 -22.13 32.62
C THR A 754 4.04 -21.72 32.81
N SER A 755 3.74 -20.43 32.68
CA SER A 755 2.44 -19.83 32.99
C SER A 755 2.18 -18.57 32.15
N TRP A 756 0.93 -18.08 32.17
CA TRP A 756 0.60 -16.77 31.60
C TRP A 756 1.42 -15.63 32.23
N SER A 757 1.70 -15.71 33.54
CA SER A 757 2.56 -14.76 34.25
C SER A 757 3.95 -14.68 33.64
N THR A 758 4.61 -15.83 33.40
CA THR A 758 5.95 -15.83 32.75
C THR A 758 5.92 -15.27 31.33
N LEU A 759 4.81 -15.44 30.58
CA LEU A 759 4.67 -14.89 29.22
C LEU A 759 4.47 -13.37 29.24
N THR A 760 3.67 -12.85 30.17
CA THR A 760 3.47 -11.39 30.32
C THR A 760 4.70 -10.68 30.89
N GLN A 761 5.46 -11.35 31.76
CA GLN A 761 6.77 -10.87 32.22
C GLN A 761 7.79 -10.78 31.09
N LEU A 762 7.88 -11.81 30.23
CA LEU A 762 8.75 -11.78 29.04
C LEU A 762 8.33 -10.65 28.07
N GLY A 763 7.03 -10.49 27.81
CA GLY A 763 6.53 -9.37 27.02
C GLY A 763 6.93 -8.02 27.61
N LYS A 764 6.72 -7.83 28.92
CA LYS A 764 7.12 -6.61 29.64
C LYS A 764 8.63 -6.33 29.53
N LYS A 765 9.48 -7.37 29.61
CA LYS A 765 10.94 -7.24 29.44
C LYS A 765 11.33 -6.70 28.06
N HIS A 766 10.56 -7.02 27.01
CA HIS A 766 10.76 -6.49 25.66
C HIS A 766 9.85 -5.28 25.34
N SER A 767 9.31 -4.59 26.36
CA SER A 767 8.41 -3.43 26.20
C SER A 767 7.15 -3.69 25.35
N VAL A 768 6.62 -4.92 25.44
CA VAL A 768 5.33 -5.34 24.90
C VAL A 768 4.45 -5.76 26.08
N ILE A 769 3.76 -4.80 26.67
CA ILE A 769 3.10 -4.95 27.97
C ILE A 769 1.63 -5.33 27.77
N TRP A 770 1.18 -6.39 28.44
CA TRP A 770 -0.23 -6.83 28.44
C TRP A 770 -1.10 -5.88 29.27
N TYR A 771 -2.32 -5.59 28.81
CA TYR A 771 -3.29 -4.74 29.53
C TYR A 771 -3.86 -5.39 30.79
N GLY A 772 -4.03 -6.72 30.78
CA GLY A 772 -4.74 -7.47 31.82
C GLY A 772 -6.06 -8.06 31.35
N SER A 773 -6.73 -8.81 32.23
CA SER A 773 -7.97 -9.55 31.90
C SER A 773 -9.13 -8.68 31.41
N LYS A 774 -9.14 -7.38 31.75
CA LYS A 774 -10.17 -6.40 31.32
C LYS A 774 -10.15 -6.10 29.81
N ASP A 775 -9.02 -6.34 29.14
CA ASP A 775 -8.91 -6.35 27.67
C ASP A 775 -7.89 -7.44 27.31
N ALA A 776 -8.30 -8.69 27.51
CA ALA A 776 -7.44 -9.86 27.44
C ALA A 776 -6.61 -10.02 26.14
N PRO A 777 -7.06 -9.63 24.93
CA PRO A 777 -6.21 -9.69 23.74
C PRO A 777 -5.17 -8.56 23.65
N HIS A 778 -5.25 -7.50 24.45
CA HIS A 778 -4.53 -6.24 24.20
C HIS A 778 -3.11 -6.20 24.79
N TRP A 779 -2.14 -5.86 23.94
CA TRP A 779 -0.74 -5.62 24.29
C TRP A 779 -0.27 -4.29 23.71
N SER A 780 0.38 -3.43 24.49
CA SER A 780 0.87 -2.13 24.03
C SER A 780 2.19 -1.73 24.69
N HIS A 781 2.85 -0.70 24.17
CA HIS A 781 4.09 -0.17 24.75
C HIS A 781 3.94 0.30 26.21
N THR A 782 2.73 0.69 26.64
CA THR A 782 2.43 1.17 28.01
C THR A 782 1.55 0.24 28.84
N GLY A 783 1.03 -0.86 28.27
CA GLY A 783 0.01 -1.70 28.94
C GLY A 783 -1.31 -0.94 29.17
N ARG A 784 -1.61 0.02 28.28
CA ARG A 784 -2.79 0.91 28.26
C ARG A 784 -3.28 1.12 26.83
#